data_AF-A0A2A3AI66-F1
#
_entry.id   AF-A0A2A3AI66-F1
#
_cell.length_a   1.000
_cell.length_b   1.000
_cell.length_c   1.000
_cell.angle_alpha   90.00
_cell.angle_beta   90.00
_cell.angle_gamma   90.00
#
_symmetry.space_group_name_H-M   'P 1'
#
loop_
_entity.id
_entity.type
_entity.pdbx_description
1 polymer ?
#
loop_
_entity_poly.entity_id
_entity_poly.type
_entity_poly.pdbx_seq_one_letter_code
_entity_poly.pdbx_strand_id
1 'polypeptide(L)'
;MSSSSATRAPLWVRLPRQLGRDYAYVLPGFFISVFAFVLLIPMLSVSLGTFIVWVGALLLPLTLVLAGAFARLSRSRLRHWGVDLPRARYRTKQPGMFGWMKTMADPRLWLDLVFETLIAFPLRTLTFSVAVSWTATALGGVTYFFWGMFLPEDNNGLVELVLDATSNGAIPSSISGSFALEAAFNFVTGFVFLVSLPAVLHGLASLDALVTKAALGNGGGPASREVQPGQPDLPPWASHQGPRTDSIANRATRETEHSEPHVARFASANGWAWLTTAFAAVVLLAISWPLFGVLYAVPVVPAMVVAIVHSASLVVAVRWPVVGMVGNAVAVLATAVVTASALGPPWPWPVTTLMVHGFVLLLVALRQPWPYAVIGWLVASAAPLPAVFLLRTDVSGGALSSLIVAASVSAGVLALGILVRQQLLGRSALQAARRASAEESAQRRELKERNRIAQELHDVVAHSMSVISVQATTAEYRLPGMDERTAGEFTSIAQSSRRALTEMRGLLTILRGSADAQLVPQPTLADVPALIESTRQSGARIEFDVRSGRDSLDTDVPAATALTAYRVLQEALSNAVRHSPGSAITVGMDVSDRGIVMDVVNGPADDAASGSAVPAAPGAGLGLAGIRERVEALGGSVHAGPTGDGGFRVRAELPVG
;
A
#
# COMPACT_ATOMS: atom_id res chain seq x y z
N MET A 1 24.80 6.44 29.68
CA MET A 1 24.38 7.74 30.25
C MET A 1 25.51 8.74 30.07
N SER A 2 25.39 9.68 29.12
CA SER A 2 26.22 10.90 29.04
C SER A 2 25.53 11.90 28.12
N SER A 3 24.47 12.52 28.62
CA SER A 3 23.81 13.66 27.98
C SER A 3 24.72 14.89 28.13
N SER A 4 25.30 15.38 27.04
CA SER A 4 25.95 16.69 27.07
C SER A 4 24.87 17.77 27.21
N SER A 5 24.84 18.39 28.38
CA SER A 5 24.07 19.58 28.67
C SER A 5 24.69 20.77 27.94
N ALA A 6 24.36 20.93 26.66
CA ALA A 6 24.64 22.17 25.94
C ALA A 6 23.81 23.29 26.58
N THR A 7 24.48 24.22 27.27
CA THR A 7 23.90 25.44 27.83
C THR A 7 23.16 26.20 26.72
N ARG A 8 21.84 26.13 26.80
CA ARG A 8 20.88 26.74 25.90
C ARG A 8 21.01 28.27 26.01
N ALA A 9 21.67 28.94 25.06
CA ALA A 9 21.90 30.40 25.02
C ALA A 9 20.64 31.22 25.37
N PRO A 10 20.72 32.41 25.98
CA PRO A 10 19.52 33.14 26.39
C PRO A 10 18.63 33.57 25.21
N LEU A 11 17.31 33.67 25.43
CA LEU A 11 16.28 33.93 24.41
C LEU A 11 16.58 35.17 23.54
N TRP A 12 17.07 36.24 24.16
CA TRP A 12 17.42 37.50 23.48
C TRP A 12 18.60 37.38 22.50
N VAL A 13 19.42 36.32 22.59
CA VAL A 13 20.49 36.01 21.62
C VAL A 13 19.98 35.10 20.49
N ARG A 14 19.00 34.23 20.78
CA ARG A 14 18.47 33.27 19.79
C ARG A 14 17.45 33.89 18.86
N LEU A 15 16.58 34.74 19.38
CA LEU A 15 15.50 35.38 18.62
C LEU A 15 16.00 36.16 17.40
N PRO A 16 17.01 37.05 17.51
CA PRO A 16 17.54 37.80 16.35
C PRO A 16 18.22 36.90 15.32
N ARG A 17 18.97 35.88 15.78
CA ARG A 17 19.64 34.92 14.90
C ARG A 17 18.64 34.04 14.13
N GLN A 18 17.58 33.59 14.81
CA GLN A 18 16.50 32.83 14.19
C GLN A 18 15.74 33.69 13.19
N LEU A 19 15.38 34.91 13.56
CA LEU A 19 14.70 35.86 12.68
C LEU A 19 15.52 36.12 11.42
N GLY A 20 16.82 36.39 11.56
CA GLY A 20 17.73 36.59 10.44
C GLY A 20 17.83 35.38 9.52
N ARG A 21 17.87 34.18 10.07
CA ARG A 21 17.88 32.92 9.29
C ARG A 21 16.56 32.70 8.54
N ASP A 22 15.43 32.98 9.18
CA ASP A 22 14.10 32.81 8.58
C ASP A 22 13.86 33.85 7.46
N TYR A 23 14.29 35.10 7.65
CA TYR A 23 14.30 36.11 6.58
C TYR A 23 15.23 35.76 5.42
N ALA A 24 16.46 35.32 5.71
CA ALA A 24 17.42 34.90 4.68
C ALA A 24 16.90 33.72 3.84
N TYR A 25 15.96 32.96 4.37
CA TYR A 25 15.27 31.90 3.64
C TYR A 25 14.06 32.41 2.84
N VAL A 26 13.15 33.18 3.47
CA VAL A 26 11.86 33.60 2.88
C VAL A 26 12.02 34.69 1.82
N LEU A 27 12.83 35.74 2.07
CA LEU A 27 12.94 36.90 1.18
C LEU A 27 13.51 36.55 -0.21
N PRO A 28 14.67 35.88 -0.32
CA PRO A 28 15.17 35.42 -1.62
C PRO A 28 14.25 34.38 -2.25
N GLY A 29 13.45 33.69 -1.41
CA GLY A 29 12.34 32.80 -1.76
C GLY A 29 11.60 33.26 -2.99
N PHE A 30 10.93 34.39 -2.80
CA PHE A 30 10.06 35.05 -3.76
C PHE A 30 10.76 35.41 -5.07
N PHE A 31 11.84 36.18 -5.03
CA PHE A 31 12.52 36.63 -6.25
C PHE A 31 12.99 35.47 -7.13
N ILE A 32 13.50 34.40 -6.51
CA ILE A 32 13.89 33.19 -7.24
C ILE A 32 12.69 32.53 -7.90
N SER A 33 11.54 32.45 -7.21
CA SER A 33 10.33 31.86 -7.80
C SER A 33 9.68 32.73 -8.86
N VAL A 34 9.69 34.06 -8.71
CA VAL A 34 9.18 34.98 -9.75
C VAL A 34 10.04 34.81 -11.01
N PHE A 35 11.37 34.84 -10.86
CA PHE A 35 12.28 34.66 -11.99
C PHE A 35 12.13 33.28 -12.64
N ALA A 36 12.03 32.20 -11.84
CA ALA A 36 11.77 30.87 -12.35
C ALA A 36 10.44 30.79 -13.11
N PHE A 37 9.36 31.37 -12.57
CA PHE A 37 8.04 31.38 -13.19
C PHE A 37 8.04 32.14 -14.53
N VAL A 38 8.55 33.37 -14.52
CA VAL A 38 8.62 34.25 -15.70
C VAL A 38 9.52 33.67 -16.79
N LEU A 39 10.53 32.88 -16.43
CA LEU A 39 11.39 32.21 -17.41
C LEU A 39 10.80 30.88 -17.92
N LEU A 40 10.39 30.00 -17.00
CA LEU A 40 10.04 28.62 -17.33
C LEU A 40 8.69 28.50 -18.03
N ILE A 41 7.69 29.31 -17.66
CA ILE A 41 6.36 29.20 -18.29
C ILE A 41 6.39 29.63 -19.76
N PRO A 42 6.95 30.79 -20.13
CA PRO A 42 7.08 31.15 -21.54
C PRO A 42 7.95 30.15 -22.31
N MET A 43 9.08 29.69 -21.75
CA MET A 43 9.90 28.66 -22.41
C MET A 43 9.12 27.35 -22.60
N LEU A 44 8.32 26.93 -21.62
CA LEU A 44 7.47 25.75 -21.75
C LEU A 44 6.41 25.95 -22.84
N SER A 45 5.71 27.09 -22.81
CA SER A 45 4.67 27.43 -23.79
C SER A 45 5.23 27.49 -25.22
N VAL A 46 6.37 28.17 -25.43
CA VAL A 46 7.05 28.23 -26.73
C VAL A 46 7.53 26.84 -27.15
N SER A 47 8.06 26.07 -26.21
CA SER A 47 8.51 24.70 -26.49
C SER A 47 7.38 23.76 -26.92
N LEU A 48 6.22 23.80 -26.27
CA LEU A 48 5.08 23.00 -26.70
C LEU A 48 4.49 23.53 -28.01
N GLY A 49 4.34 24.85 -28.14
CA GLY A 49 3.75 25.49 -29.33
C GLY A 49 4.59 25.32 -30.60
N THR A 50 5.91 25.27 -30.48
CA THR A 50 6.83 25.09 -31.61
C THR A 50 7.37 23.65 -31.75
N PHE A 51 6.77 22.69 -31.05
CA PHE A 51 7.20 21.30 -31.07
C PHE A 51 7.10 20.69 -32.49
N ILE A 52 6.05 21.05 -33.22
CA ILE A 52 5.77 20.57 -34.59
C ILE A 52 6.88 20.97 -35.58
N VAL A 53 7.48 22.15 -35.39
CA VAL A 53 8.54 22.69 -36.25
C VAL A 53 9.95 22.35 -35.74
N TRP A 54 10.08 21.35 -34.86
CA TRP A 54 11.32 20.88 -34.22
C TRP A 54 12.08 21.90 -33.35
N VAL A 55 11.79 23.20 -33.46
CA VAL A 55 12.32 24.24 -32.56
C VAL A 55 11.94 23.93 -31.11
N GLY A 56 10.70 23.54 -30.87
CA GLY A 56 10.21 23.23 -29.54
C GLY A 56 10.76 21.94 -28.96
N ALA A 57 11.08 20.96 -29.82
CA ALA A 57 11.76 19.72 -29.43
C ALA A 57 13.20 19.98 -28.98
N LEU A 58 13.85 21.02 -29.52
CA LEU A 58 15.12 21.52 -29.02
C LEU A 58 14.91 22.36 -27.75
N LEU A 59 13.87 23.18 -27.65
CA LEU A 59 13.71 24.06 -26.48
C LEU A 59 13.29 23.31 -25.20
N LEU A 60 12.58 22.18 -25.31
CA LEU A 60 12.01 21.44 -24.16
C LEU A 60 13.07 20.90 -23.19
N PRO A 61 14.14 20.21 -23.64
CA PRO A 61 15.21 19.75 -22.76
C PRO A 61 15.92 20.90 -22.04
N LEU A 62 16.08 22.06 -22.70
CA LEU A 62 16.67 23.25 -22.08
C LEU A 62 15.79 23.77 -20.93
N THR A 63 14.48 23.88 -21.16
CA THR A 63 13.48 24.26 -20.14
C THR A 63 13.53 23.32 -18.93
N LEU A 64 13.61 22.01 -19.16
CA LEU A 64 13.70 20.99 -18.10
C LEU A 64 15.01 21.07 -17.32
N VAL A 65 16.14 21.34 -17.97
CA VAL A 65 17.43 21.53 -17.29
C VAL A 65 17.44 22.80 -16.44
N LEU A 66 16.86 23.90 -16.95
CA LEU A 66 16.69 25.14 -16.20
C LEU A 66 15.80 24.93 -14.98
N ALA A 67 14.68 24.22 -15.13
CA ALA A 67 13.82 23.83 -14.01
C ALA A 67 14.57 23.01 -12.95
N GLY A 68 15.37 22.04 -13.38
CA GLY A 68 16.25 21.29 -12.48
C GLY A 68 17.29 22.16 -11.76
N ALA A 69 17.78 23.23 -12.40
CA ALA A 69 18.69 24.19 -11.77
C ALA A 69 18.00 25.01 -10.67
N PHE A 70 16.79 25.51 -10.91
CA PHE A 70 15.99 26.18 -9.88
C PHE A 70 15.64 25.25 -8.73
N ALA A 71 15.26 24.01 -9.01
CA ALA A 71 14.99 23.02 -7.97
C ALA A 71 16.25 22.69 -7.15
N ARG A 72 17.46 22.72 -7.74
CA ARG A 72 18.72 22.62 -6.97
C ARG A 72 18.95 23.83 -6.09
N LEU A 73 18.67 25.05 -6.56
CA LEU A 73 18.74 26.26 -5.75
C LEU A 73 17.77 26.19 -4.57
N SER A 74 16.53 25.77 -4.80
CA SER A 74 15.51 25.55 -3.76
C SER A 74 15.98 24.55 -2.69
N ARG A 75 16.53 23.40 -3.10
CA ARG A 75 17.11 22.40 -2.18
C ARG A 75 18.32 22.95 -1.42
N SER A 76 19.17 23.75 -2.08
CA SER A 76 20.34 24.37 -1.45
C SER A 76 19.93 25.33 -0.35
N ARG A 77 18.97 26.22 -0.59
CA ARG A 77 18.46 27.15 0.45
C ARG A 77 17.88 26.41 1.63
N LEU A 78 17.14 25.34 1.38
CA LEU A 78 16.54 24.52 2.43
C LEU A 78 17.60 23.83 3.31
N ARG A 79 18.73 23.42 2.73
CA ARG A 79 19.90 22.94 3.49
C ARG A 79 20.54 24.04 4.33
N HIS A 80 20.70 25.24 3.79
CA HIS A 80 21.23 26.39 4.53
C HIS A 80 20.31 26.80 5.70
N TRP A 81 19.00 26.58 5.58
CA TRP A 81 18.06 26.80 6.69
C TRP A 81 18.16 25.72 7.78
N GLY A 82 18.68 24.52 7.47
CA GLY A 82 18.97 23.45 8.42
C GLY A 82 18.20 22.15 8.20
N VAL A 83 17.63 21.93 7.01
CA VAL A 83 16.93 20.68 6.66
C VAL A 83 17.78 19.82 5.73
N ASP A 84 18.14 18.63 6.20
CA ASP A 84 18.85 17.65 5.40
C ASP A 84 17.93 16.97 4.39
N LEU A 85 18.33 17.03 3.12
CA LEU A 85 17.66 16.43 1.99
C LEU A 85 18.65 15.59 1.18
N PRO A 86 18.34 14.33 0.82
CA PRO A 86 19.16 13.53 -0.06
C PRO A 86 19.48 14.28 -1.37
N ARG A 87 20.69 14.10 -1.93
CA ARG A 87 21.02 14.68 -3.25
C ARG A 87 20.11 14.04 -4.30
N ALA A 88 19.40 14.86 -5.08
CA ALA A 88 18.61 14.37 -6.19
C ALA A 88 19.52 13.68 -7.21
N ARG A 89 19.25 12.41 -7.52
CA ARG A 89 19.91 11.68 -8.61
C ARG A 89 19.14 11.95 -9.90
N TYR A 90 19.79 12.61 -10.85
CA TYR A 90 19.30 12.77 -12.21
C TYR A 90 19.90 11.69 -13.09
N ARG A 91 19.20 11.29 -14.16
CA ARG A 91 19.74 10.33 -15.12
C ARG A 91 20.99 10.95 -15.79
N THR A 92 22.09 10.21 -15.83
CA THR A 92 23.39 10.71 -16.33
C THR A 92 23.29 11.16 -17.78
N LYS A 93 23.76 12.38 -18.06
CA LYS A 93 23.76 13.00 -19.40
C LYS A 93 24.63 12.15 -20.35
N GLN A 94 24.04 11.61 -21.42
CA GLN A 94 24.80 11.01 -22.51
C GLN A 94 25.31 12.13 -23.44
N PRO A 95 26.58 12.13 -23.88
CA PRO A 95 27.09 13.11 -24.84
C PRO A 95 26.40 12.97 -26.21
N GLY A 96 26.20 14.10 -26.91
CA GLY A 96 25.56 14.17 -28.23
C GLY A 96 24.10 14.65 -28.24
N MET A 97 23.60 15.06 -29.41
CA MET A 97 22.25 15.62 -29.61
C MET A 97 21.13 14.65 -29.18
N PHE A 98 21.27 13.35 -29.47
CA PHE A 98 20.34 12.31 -29.02
C PHE A 98 20.38 12.08 -27.51
N GLY A 99 21.55 12.23 -26.88
CA GLY A 99 21.70 12.14 -25.43
C GLY A 99 21.03 13.30 -24.70
N TRP A 100 21.01 14.48 -25.32
CA TRP A 100 20.30 15.65 -24.81
C TRP A 100 18.78 15.49 -24.90
N MET A 101 18.27 14.88 -25.97
CA MET A 101 16.84 14.60 -26.12
C MET A 101 16.32 13.56 -25.10
N LYS A 102 17.18 12.61 -24.68
CA LYS A 102 16.89 11.65 -23.59
C LYS A 102 16.69 12.31 -22.21
N THR A 103 17.02 13.58 -22.05
CA THR A 103 16.74 14.36 -20.83
C THR A 103 15.24 14.44 -20.53
N MET A 104 14.40 14.46 -21.57
CA MET A 104 12.93 14.46 -21.41
C MET A 104 12.39 13.16 -20.80
N ALA A 105 13.16 12.07 -20.86
CA ALA A 105 12.79 10.78 -20.28
C ALA A 105 13.10 10.69 -18.78
N ASP A 106 13.67 11.74 -18.17
CA ASP A 106 13.87 11.80 -16.73
C ASP A 106 12.60 12.36 -16.05
N PRO A 107 11.80 11.52 -15.36
CA PRO A 107 10.58 11.97 -14.68
C PRO A 107 10.88 13.01 -13.59
N ARG A 108 12.12 13.07 -13.09
CA ARG A 108 12.50 13.99 -12.03
C ARG A 108 12.54 15.44 -12.51
N LEU A 109 12.95 15.68 -13.74
CA LEU A 109 13.01 17.04 -14.29
C LEU A 109 11.62 17.61 -14.55
N TRP A 110 10.66 16.75 -14.90
CA TRP A 110 9.25 17.14 -15.00
C TRP A 110 8.66 17.50 -13.64
N LEU A 111 8.98 16.75 -12.59
CA LEU A 111 8.59 17.11 -11.22
C LEU A 111 9.21 18.43 -10.76
N ASP A 112 10.49 18.66 -11.08
CA ASP A 112 11.18 19.92 -10.77
C ASP A 112 10.50 21.11 -11.50
N LEU A 113 10.12 20.93 -12.77
CA LEU A 113 9.38 21.94 -13.55
C LEU A 113 8.01 22.26 -12.94
N VAL A 114 7.23 21.23 -12.63
CA VAL A 114 5.90 21.38 -12.01
C VAL A 114 6.02 22.08 -10.66
N PHE A 115 7.01 21.69 -9.84
CA PHE A 115 7.22 22.31 -8.54
C PHE A 115 7.55 23.80 -8.68
N GLU A 116 8.55 24.18 -9.48
CA GLU A 116 8.99 25.58 -9.56
C GLU A 116 7.94 26.49 -10.23
N THR A 117 7.11 25.96 -11.14
CA THR A 117 6.09 26.77 -11.85
C THR A 117 4.74 26.83 -11.13
N LEU A 118 4.23 25.71 -10.63
CA LEU A 118 2.87 25.63 -10.08
C LEU A 118 2.81 25.73 -8.56
N ILE A 119 3.86 25.31 -7.85
CA ILE A 119 3.84 25.21 -6.38
C ILE A 119 4.67 26.34 -5.76
N ALA A 120 5.93 26.49 -6.19
CA ALA A 120 6.87 27.41 -5.56
C ALA A 120 6.44 28.87 -5.71
N PHE A 121 5.95 29.28 -6.88
CA PHE A 121 5.56 30.67 -7.13
C PHE A 121 4.40 31.14 -6.25
N PRO A 122 3.21 30.49 -6.20
CA PRO A 122 2.13 30.93 -5.32
C PRO A 122 2.52 30.87 -3.84
N LEU A 123 3.22 29.80 -3.44
CA LEU A 123 3.66 29.59 -2.06
C LEU A 123 4.60 30.69 -1.58
N ARG A 124 5.62 31.01 -2.38
CA ARG A 124 6.64 32.01 -2.02
C ARG A 124 6.12 33.43 -2.18
N THR A 125 5.16 33.66 -3.06
CA THR A 125 4.43 34.93 -3.12
C THR A 125 3.62 35.14 -1.85
N LEU A 126 2.91 34.11 -1.36
CA LEU A 126 2.18 34.17 -0.10
C LEU A 126 3.12 34.41 1.08
N THR A 127 4.18 33.60 1.23
CA THR A 127 5.09 33.73 2.38
C THR A 127 5.83 35.05 2.38
N PHE A 128 6.25 35.56 1.22
CA PHE A 128 6.83 36.89 1.10
C PHE A 128 5.85 38.00 1.42
N SER A 129 4.63 37.96 0.86
CA SER A 129 3.63 39.00 1.09
C SER A 129 3.27 39.09 2.57
N VAL A 130 3.04 37.95 3.22
CA VAL A 130 2.77 37.93 4.67
C VAL A 130 3.98 38.43 5.45
N ALA A 131 5.20 37.96 5.14
CA ALA A 131 6.40 38.41 5.84
C ALA A 131 6.62 39.93 5.71
N VAL A 132 6.50 40.50 4.51
CA VAL A 132 6.66 41.94 4.27
C VAL A 132 5.55 42.72 4.95
N SER A 133 4.29 42.32 4.82
CA SER A 133 3.17 43.00 5.48
C SER A 133 3.30 42.96 7.00
N TRP A 134 3.73 41.83 7.58
CA TRP A 134 3.95 41.73 9.03
C TRP A 134 5.06 42.67 9.49
N THR A 135 6.16 42.73 8.73
CA THR A 135 7.30 43.60 9.01
C THR A 135 6.90 45.08 8.91
N ALA A 136 6.21 45.44 7.83
CA ALA A 136 5.77 46.80 7.58
C ALA A 136 4.75 47.27 8.63
N THR A 137 3.82 46.41 9.03
CA THR A 137 2.84 46.72 10.09
C THR A 137 3.51 46.84 11.45
N ALA A 138 4.46 45.95 11.77
CA ALA A 138 5.23 46.02 13.01
C ALA A 138 6.03 47.32 13.10
N LEU A 139 6.84 47.63 12.09
CA LEU A 139 7.69 48.84 12.08
C LEU A 139 6.85 50.11 11.96
N GLY A 140 5.89 50.12 11.03
CA GLY A 140 4.98 51.24 10.80
C GLY A 140 4.17 51.58 12.03
N GLY A 141 3.56 50.60 12.70
CA GLY A 141 2.76 50.83 13.89
C GLY A 141 3.58 51.29 15.10
N VAL A 142 4.73 50.64 15.37
CA VAL A 142 5.59 51.02 16.50
C VAL A 142 6.18 52.42 16.31
N THR A 143 6.42 52.85 15.07
CA THR A 143 6.98 54.18 14.78
C THR A 143 5.92 55.24 14.46
N TYR A 144 4.64 54.88 14.39
CA TYR A 144 3.57 55.76 13.94
C TYR A 144 3.50 57.07 14.74
N PHE A 145 3.74 57.02 16.05
CA PHE A 145 3.76 58.20 16.92
C PHE A 145 4.77 59.29 16.46
N PHE A 146 5.81 58.88 15.72
CA PHE A 146 6.87 59.78 15.26
C PHE A 146 6.58 60.37 13.88
N TRP A 147 6.08 59.59 12.91
CA TRP A 147 5.87 60.07 11.55
C TRP A 147 4.40 60.42 11.24
N GLY A 148 3.45 59.91 12.02
CA GLY A 148 2.02 60.20 11.87
C GLY A 148 1.67 61.68 12.06
N MET A 149 2.47 62.42 12.85
CA MET A 149 2.32 63.86 13.03
C MET A 149 2.59 64.70 11.77
N PHE A 150 3.19 64.10 10.73
CA PHE A 150 3.48 64.76 9.46
C PHE A 150 2.51 64.34 8.34
N LEU A 151 1.48 63.53 8.65
CA LEU A 151 0.44 63.15 7.69
C LEU A 151 -0.60 64.28 7.54
N PRO A 152 -1.17 64.47 6.32
CA PRO A 152 -2.25 65.45 6.11
C PRO A 152 -3.51 65.14 6.92
N GLU A 153 -4.25 66.17 7.34
CA GLU A 153 -5.49 66.06 8.13
C GLU A 153 -6.67 65.40 7.37
N ASP A 154 -6.59 65.28 6.05
CA ASP A 154 -7.65 64.71 5.21
C ASP A 154 -7.69 63.17 5.21
N ASN A 155 -6.84 62.51 6.00
CA ASN A 155 -6.68 61.06 5.98
C ASN A 155 -7.48 60.44 7.13
N ASN A 156 -8.68 59.90 6.83
CA ASN A 156 -9.50 59.21 7.84
C ASN A 156 -8.69 58.06 8.46
N GLY A 157 -8.43 58.15 9.76
CA GLY A 157 -7.64 57.17 10.49
C GLY A 157 -8.31 55.80 10.53
N LEU A 158 -7.52 54.72 10.56
CA LEU A 158 -8.04 53.35 10.62
C LEU A 158 -8.96 53.15 11.84
N VAL A 159 -8.65 53.83 12.95
CA VAL A 159 -9.42 53.81 14.18
C VAL A 159 -10.77 54.50 14.04
N GLU A 160 -10.82 55.65 13.36
CA GLU A 160 -12.05 56.36 13.08
C GLU A 160 -13.00 55.50 12.22
N LEU A 161 -12.47 54.88 11.17
CA LEU A 161 -13.24 54.00 10.29
C LEU A 161 -13.80 52.76 11.01
N VAL A 162 -13.01 52.15 11.90
CA VAL A 162 -13.44 50.99 12.70
C VAL A 162 -14.45 51.39 13.77
N LEU A 163 -14.23 52.49 14.48
CA LEU A 163 -15.14 52.97 15.53
C LEU A 163 -16.46 53.46 14.94
N ASP A 164 -16.44 54.16 13.81
CA ASP A 164 -17.66 54.62 13.15
C ASP A 164 -18.49 53.43 12.64
N ALA A 165 -17.83 52.44 12.03
CA ALA A 165 -18.48 51.22 11.54
C ALA A 165 -19.03 50.31 12.67
N THR A 166 -18.42 50.31 13.86
CA THR A 166 -18.86 49.46 14.98
C THR A 166 -19.83 50.15 15.93
N SER A 167 -19.74 51.48 16.05
CA SER A 167 -20.58 52.26 16.95
C SER A 167 -21.76 52.95 16.27
N ASN A 168 -21.92 52.83 14.95
CA ASN A 168 -22.93 53.57 14.16
C ASN A 168 -22.91 55.08 14.48
N GLY A 169 -21.72 55.67 14.60
CA GLY A 169 -21.55 57.09 14.95
C GLY A 169 -21.90 57.47 16.39
N ALA A 170 -22.06 56.52 17.32
CA ALA A 170 -22.36 56.81 18.72
C ALA A 170 -21.17 57.43 19.48
N ILE A 171 -19.95 57.30 18.95
CA ILE A 171 -18.74 57.90 19.51
C ILE A 171 -18.49 59.24 18.80
N PRO A 172 -18.37 60.38 19.53
CA PRO A 172 -18.09 61.67 18.93
C PRO A 172 -16.77 61.69 18.11
N SER A 173 -16.78 62.36 16.95
CA SER A 173 -15.62 62.49 16.06
C SER A 173 -14.41 63.18 16.72
N SER A 174 -14.64 64.00 17.73
CA SER A 174 -13.61 64.61 18.57
C SER A 174 -12.78 63.61 19.39
N ILE A 175 -13.34 62.42 19.67
CA ILE A 175 -12.67 61.34 20.41
C ILE A 175 -12.06 60.34 19.43
N SER A 176 -12.81 59.92 18.41
CA SER A 176 -12.37 58.93 17.41
C SER A 176 -11.29 59.45 16.45
N GLY A 177 -11.28 60.76 16.16
CA GLY A 177 -10.28 61.42 15.32
C GLY A 177 -9.08 61.99 16.09
N SER A 178 -8.92 61.66 17.38
CA SER A 178 -7.80 62.19 18.17
C SER A 178 -6.48 61.50 17.82
N PHE A 179 -5.47 62.28 17.44
CA PHE A 179 -4.13 61.77 17.08
C PHE A 179 -3.52 60.88 18.18
N ALA A 180 -3.72 61.23 19.46
CA ALA A 180 -3.20 60.45 20.59
C ALA A 180 -3.80 59.03 20.65
N LEU A 181 -5.10 58.89 20.37
CA LEU A 181 -5.80 57.62 20.34
C LEU A 181 -5.40 56.79 19.12
N GLU A 182 -5.25 57.42 17.96
CA GLU A 182 -4.77 56.78 16.75
C GLU A 182 -3.31 56.31 16.89
N ALA A 183 -2.43 57.14 17.47
CA ALA A 183 -1.05 56.78 17.73
C ALA A 183 -0.92 55.65 18.75
N ALA A 184 -1.72 55.67 19.83
CA ALA A 184 -1.74 54.58 20.81
C ALA A 184 -2.23 53.26 20.18
N PHE A 185 -3.29 53.31 19.36
CA PHE A 185 -3.81 52.13 18.67
C PHE A 185 -2.80 51.54 17.68
N ASN A 186 -2.19 52.38 16.84
CA ASN A 186 -1.18 51.95 15.89
C ASN A 186 0.08 51.42 16.60
N PHE A 187 0.48 52.02 17.72
CA PHE A 187 1.58 51.52 18.54
C PHE A 187 1.29 50.14 19.12
N VAL A 188 0.11 49.94 19.72
CA VAL A 188 -0.31 48.62 20.25
C VAL A 188 -0.39 47.59 19.12
N THR A 189 -0.97 47.95 17.98
CA THR A 189 -1.06 47.07 16.81
C THR A 189 0.34 46.70 16.30
N GLY A 190 1.22 47.69 16.10
CA GLY A 190 2.61 47.47 15.70
C GLY A 190 3.37 46.59 16.70
N PHE A 191 3.17 46.81 18.00
CA PHE A 191 3.80 46.01 19.06
C PHE A 191 3.34 44.55 19.03
N VAL A 192 2.04 44.29 18.84
CA VAL A 192 1.49 42.92 18.68
C VAL A 192 2.11 42.24 17.44
N PHE A 193 2.20 42.96 16.33
CA PHE A 193 2.84 42.46 15.11
C PHE A 193 4.33 42.20 15.32
N LEU A 194 5.04 43.06 16.04
CA LEU A 194 6.47 42.91 16.36
C LEU A 194 6.72 41.68 17.25
N VAL A 195 5.90 41.45 18.27
CA VAL A 195 6.01 40.30 19.18
C VAL A 195 5.67 38.99 18.46
N SER A 196 4.68 39.01 17.56
CA SER A 196 4.29 37.82 16.78
C SER A 196 5.20 37.54 15.58
N LEU A 197 5.96 38.53 15.11
CA LEU A 197 6.83 38.46 13.93
C LEU A 197 7.74 37.22 13.89
N PRO A 198 8.48 36.84 14.97
CA PRO A 198 9.36 35.68 14.92
C PRO A 198 8.60 34.36 14.76
N ALA A 199 7.44 34.22 15.40
CA ALA A 199 6.62 33.02 15.30
C ALA A 199 6.00 32.89 13.90
N VAL A 200 5.51 34.00 13.35
CA VAL A 200 4.91 34.05 12.01
C VAL A 200 5.96 33.74 10.95
N LEU A 201 7.12 34.41 10.96
CA LEU A 201 8.21 34.13 10.01
C LEU A 201 8.71 32.69 10.08
N HIS A 202 8.88 32.17 11.29
CA HIS A 202 9.28 30.78 11.47
C HIS A 202 8.21 29.82 10.92
N GLY A 203 6.94 30.11 11.16
CA GLY A 203 5.81 29.38 10.60
C GLY A 203 5.83 29.38 9.07
N LEU A 204 6.00 30.55 8.45
CA LEU A 204 6.09 30.69 6.98
C LEU A 204 7.30 29.94 6.40
N ALA A 205 8.48 30.07 7.02
CA ALA A 205 9.68 29.35 6.61
C ALA A 205 9.50 27.82 6.74
N SER A 206 8.90 27.36 7.85
CA SER A 206 8.61 25.95 8.08
C SER A 206 7.59 25.38 7.08
N LEU A 207 6.61 26.18 6.68
CA LEU A 207 5.60 25.83 5.69
C LEU A 207 6.22 25.67 4.30
N ASP A 208 7.05 26.62 3.85
CA ASP A 208 7.78 26.49 2.58
C ASP A 208 8.78 25.32 2.62
N ALA A 209 9.47 25.12 3.74
CA ALA A 209 10.37 23.99 3.95
C ALA A 209 9.65 22.63 3.88
N LEU A 210 8.47 22.51 4.50
CA LEU A 210 7.67 21.29 4.51
C LEU A 210 7.18 20.95 3.11
N VAL A 211 6.63 21.93 2.38
CA VAL A 211 6.14 21.72 1.01
C VAL A 211 7.30 21.38 0.07
N THR A 212 8.42 22.10 0.18
CA THR A 212 9.63 21.84 -0.62
C THR A 212 10.19 20.45 -0.32
N LYS A 213 10.22 20.03 0.94
CA LYS A 213 10.65 18.68 1.34
C LYS A 213 9.71 17.60 0.83
N ALA A 214 8.39 17.80 0.90
CA ALA A 214 7.41 16.84 0.42
C ALA A 214 7.49 16.66 -1.11
N ALA A 215 7.58 17.77 -1.85
CA ALA A 215 7.63 17.75 -3.31
C ALA A 215 8.98 17.28 -3.86
N LEU A 216 10.10 17.72 -3.25
CA LEU A 216 11.44 17.47 -3.74
C LEU A 216 12.22 16.38 -2.94
N GLY A 217 11.64 15.77 -1.90
CA GLY A 217 12.33 14.79 -1.04
C GLY A 217 12.14 13.32 -1.43
N ASN A 218 11.01 12.94 -2.03
CA ASN A 218 10.60 11.53 -2.21
C ASN A 218 11.27 10.79 -3.40
N GLY A 219 12.51 11.13 -3.74
CA GLY A 219 13.21 10.56 -4.91
C GLY A 219 14.05 9.31 -4.65
N GLY A 220 14.15 8.82 -3.41
CA GLY A 220 14.86 7.59 -3.10
C GLY A 220 13.90 6.41 -3.12
N GLY A 221 14.07 5.48 -4.07
CA GLY A 221 13.55 4.11 -3.91
C GLY A 221 14.07 3.47 -2.62
N PRO A 222 13.58 2.28 -2.23
CA PRO A 222 13.98 1.62 -0.98
C PRO A 222 15.51 1.57 -0.90
N ALA A 223 16.03 1.98 0.25
CA ALA A 223 17.44 2.19 0.51
C ALA A 223 18.29 0.98 0.07
N SER A 224 18.89 1.07 -1.12
CA SER A 224 20.13 0.33 -1.37
C SER A 224 21.19 1.01 -0.52
N ARG A 225 21.65 0.28 0.50
CA ARG A 225 22.79 0.61 1.38
C ARG A 225 23.82 1.45 0.61
N GLU A 226 24.07 2.66 1.08
CA GLU A 226 25.27 3.40 0.67
C GLU A 226 26.46 2.54 1.10
N VAL A 227 27.12 1.92 0.12
CA VAL A 227 28.48 1.40 0.28
C VAL A 227 29.35 2.61 0.54
N GLN A 228 29.90 2.65 1.75
CA GLN A 228 30.84 3.67 2.17
C GLN A 228 32.14 3.49 1.36
N PRO A 229 32.66 4.52 0.67
CA PRO A 229 33.87 4.36 -0.14
C PRO A 229 35.06 4.17 0.82
N GLY A 230 35.63 2.96 0.83
CA GLY A 230 36.82 2.64 1.63
C GLY A 230 36.88 1.25 2.24
N GLN A 231 35.89 0.37 2.04
CA GLN A 231 35.93 -1.00 2.57
C GLN A 231 36.47 -1.97 1.50
N PRO A 232 37.51 -2.78 1.78
CA PRO A 232 38.04 -3.75 0.81
C PRO A 232 36.98 -4.81 0.49
N ASP A 233 36.81 -5.14 -0.80
CA ASP A 233 35.92 -6.20 -1.26
C ASP A 233 36.36 -7.55 -0.67
N LEU A 234 35.57 -8.10 0.25
CA LEU A 234 35.73 -9.48 0.70
C LEU A 234 35.02 -10.43 -0.26
N PRO A 235 35.60 -11.61 -0.55
CA PRO A 235 35.04 -12.55 -1.53
C PRO A 235 33.69 -13.16 -1.08
N PRO A 236 32.88 -13.66 -2.02
CA PRO A 236 31.44 -13.95 -1.84
C PRO A 236 31.10 -15.03 -0.79
N TRP A 237 32.10 -15.79 -0.33
CA TRP A 237 31.92 -16.91 0.61
C TRP A 237 32.04 -16.49 2.08
N ALA A 238 32.48 -15.27 2.37
CA ALA A 238 32.69 -14.78 3.75
C ALA A 238 31.39 -14.43 4.51
N SER A 239 30.22 -14.48 3.87
CA SER A 239 28.92 -14.09 4.47
C SER A 239 28.23 -15.21 5.26
N HIS A 240 28.79 -16.42 5.33
CA HIS A 240 28.10 -17.60 5.88
C HIS A 240 28.58 -18.11 7.25
N GLN A 241 29.43 -17.38 7.97
CA GLN A 241 29.85 -17.79 9.32
C GLN A 241 29.68 -16.68 10.35
N GLY A 242 28.50 -16.65 11.00
CA GLY A 242 28.21 -15.84 12.17
C GLY A 242 26.85 -16.23 12.77
N PRO A 243 26.70 -16.29 14.11
CA PRO A 243 25.52 -16.85 14.76
C PRO A 243 24.26 -15.99 14.54
N ARG A 244 23.12 -16.64 14.32
CA ARG A 244 21.77 -16.06 14.15
C ARG A 244 21.47 -14.97 15.19
N THR A 245 21.44 -13.72 14.77
CA THR A 245 20.85 -12.59 15.52
C THR A 245 19.57 -12.12 14.84
N ASP A 246 18.55 -12.98 14.80
CA ASP A 246 17.24 -12.67 14.18
C ASP A 246 16.23 -11.98 15.12
N SER A 247 16.59 -11.60 16.35
CA SER A 247 15.59 -11.23 17.36
C SER A 247 15.52 -9.75 17.79
N ILE A 248 16.45 -8.87 17.39
CA ILE A 248 16.46 -7.47 17.87
C ILE A 248 16.01 -6.47 16.78
N ALA A 249 16.42 -6.67 15.53
CA ALA A 249 16.04 -5.78 14.42
C ALA A 249 14.54 -5.86 14.10
N ASN A 250 13.93 -7.06 14.19
CA ASN A 250 12.51 -7.26 13.96
C ASN A 250 11.61 -6.78 15.11
N ARG A 251 12.17 -6.61 16.32
CA ARG A 251 11.45 -6.05 17.47
C ARG A 251 11.45 -4.52 17.41
N ALA A 252 12.56 -3.91 16.99
CA ALA A 252 12.64 -2.46 16.77
C ALA A 252 11.74 -1.97 15.61
N THR A 253 11.59 -2.77 14.54
CA THR A 253 10.68 -2.41 13.43
C THR A 253 9.20 -2.53 13.80
N ARG A 254 8.81 -3.50 14.64
CA ARG A 254 7.42 -3.63 15.15
C ARG A 254 7.04 -2.56 16.17
N GLU A 255 7.97 -2.08 17.00
CA GLU A 255 7.70 -0.99 17.94
C GLU A 255 7.59 0.39 17.26
N THR A 256 8.26 0.59 16.12
CA THR A 256 8.12 1.83 15.32
C THR A 256 6.83 1.94 14.51
N GLU A 257 6.09 0.85 14.30
CA GLU A 257 4.81 0.86 13.57
C GLU A 257 3.65 1.43 14.39
N HIS A 258 3.76 1.44 15.72
CA HIS A 258 2.70 1.96 16.62
C HIS A 258 2.82 3.45 16.95
N SER A 259 3.77 4.16 16.36
CA SER A 259 3.94 5.61 16.54
C SER A 259 4.17 6.28 15.19
N GLU A 260 3.14 6.26 14.32
CA GLU A 260 3.11 7.23 13.22
C GLU A 260 3.17 8.64 13.83
N PRO A 261 4.23 9.43 13.59
CA PRO A 261 4.26 10.81 14.07
C PRO A 261 3.06 11.55 13.47
N HIS A 262 2.46 12.47 14.22
CA HIS A 262 1.35 13.33 13.74
C HIS A 262 1.63 13.99 12.37
N VAL A 263 2.91 14.07 11.96
CA VAL A 263 3.41 14.52 10.66
C VAL A 263 3.05 13.59 9.49
N ALA A 264 2.97 12.27 9.67
CA ALA A 264 2.57 11.31 8.64
C ALA A 264 1.10 11.49 8.22
N ARG A 265 0.23 11.94 9.14
CA ARG A 265 -1.17 12.28 8.83
C ARG A 265 -1.29 13.44 7.85
N PHE A 266 -0.39 14.43 7.89
CA PHE A 266 -0.38 15.54 6.93
C PHE A 266 0.16 15.16 5.54
N ALA A 267 1.00 14.12 5.47
CA ALA A 267 1.47 13.56 4.19
C ALA A 267 0.44 12.62 3.53
N SER A 268 -0.60 12.18 4.27
CA SER A 268 -1.68 11.38 3.72
C SER A 268 -2.58 12.18 2.76
N ALA A 269 -3.24 11.50 1.81
CA ALA A 269 -4.20 12.13 0.89
C ALA A 269 -5.31 12.90 1.62
N ASN A 270 -5.66 12.49 2.85
CA ASN A 270 -6.61 13.20 3.69
C ASN A 270 -6.01 14.48 4.29
N GLY A 271 -4.73 14.49 4.67
CA GLY A 271 -4.03 15.67 5.18
C GLY A 271 -3.96 16.79 4.15
N TRP A 272 -3.61 16.45 2.90
CA TRP A 272 -3.63 17.38 1.78
C TRP A 272 -5.03 17.90 1.47
N ALA A 273 -6.06 17.04 1.53
CA ALA A 273 -7.44 17.48 1.33
C ALA A 273 -7.88 18.49 2.39
N TRP A 274 -7.54 18.29 3.67
CA TRP A 274 -7.84 19.26 4.73
C TRP A 274 -7.09 20.59 4.52
N LEU A 275 -5.81 20.54 4.17
CA LEU A 275 -5.01 21.75 3.95
C LEU A 275 -5.55 22.57 2.79
N THR A 276 -5.82 21.95 1.64
CA THR A 276 -6.28 22.66 0.43
C THR A 276 -7.70 23.20 0.60
N THR A 277 -8.60 22.44 1.24
CA THR A 277 -9.98 22.89 1.47
C THR A 277 -10.08 23.95 2.56
N ALA A 278 -9.29 23.87 3.63
CA ALA A 278 -9.21 24.92 4.65
C ALA A 278 -8.65 26.22 4.04
N PHE A 279 -7.59 26.12 3.24
CA PHE A 279 -7.05 27.28 2.53
C PHE A 279 -8.08 27.90 1.57
N ALA A 280 -8.73 27.07 0.74
CA ALA A 280 -9.78 27.55 -0.18
C ALA A 280 -10.96 28.18 0.58
N ALA A 281 -11.39 27.59 1.71
CA ALA A 281 -12.46 28.12 2.54
C ALA A 281 -12.11 29.47 3.16
N VAL A 282 -10.87 29.66 3.64
CA VAL A 282 -10.39 30.94 4.19
C VAL A 282 -10.33 32.01 3.10
N VAL A 283 -9.79 31.68 1.92
CA VAL A 283 -9.73 32.61 0.77
C VAL A 283 -11.14 33.00 0.33
N LEU A 284 -12.03 32.03 0.15
CA LEU A 284 -13.42 32.28 -0.26
C LEU A 284 -14.19 33.04 0.81
N LEU A 285 -13.96 32.78 2.10
CA LEU A 285 -14.54 33.56 3.19
C LEU A 285 -14.09 35.02 3.12
N ALA A 286 -12.78 35.26 3.01
CA ALA A 286 -12.20 36.60 2.96
C ALA A 286 -12.72 37.42 1.77
N ILE A 287 -13.06 36.78 0.65
CA ILE A 287 -13.57 37.44 -0.56
C ILE A 287 -15.10 37.56 -0.56
N SER A 288 -15.83 36.58 -0.02
CA SER A 288 -17.30 36.51 -0.22
C SER A 288 -18.07 37.56 0.57
N TRP A 289 -17.74 37.77 1.86
CA TRP A 289 -18.50 38.72 2.67
C TRP A 289 -18.32 40.19 2.24
N PRO A 290 -17.11 40.69 1.87
CA PRO A 290 -16.98 42.04 1.36
C PRO A 290 -17.65 42.17 0.00
N LEU A 291 -17.59 41.13 -0.84
CA LEU A 291 -18.26 41.12 -2.13
C LEU A 291 -19.78 41.22 -1.98
N PHE A 292 -20.38 40.52 -1.01
CA PHE A 292 -21.81 40.68 -0.70
C PHE A 292 -22.14 42.08 -0.20
N GLY A 293 -21.30 42.67 0.65
CA GLY A 293 -21.49 44.04 1.15
C GLY A 293 -21.38 45.10 0.06
N VAL A 294 -20.31 45.06 -0.73
CA VAL A 294 -19.97 46.08 -1.73
C VAL A 294 -20.82 45.93 -2.99
N LEU A 295 -20.94 44.71 -3.51
CA LEU A 295 -21.54 44.48 -4.84
C LEU A 295 -23.04 44.24 -4.75
N TYR A 296 -23.52 43.63 -3.66
CA TYR A 296 -24.93 43.28 -3.47
C TYR A 296 -25.64 44.11 -2.40
N ALA A 297 -24.96 45.12 -1.82
CA ALA A 297 -25.49 46.00 -0.77
C ALA A 297 -26.07 45.24 0.44
N VAL A 298 -25.54 44.04 0.73
CA VAL A 298 -25.98 43.22 1.85
C VAL A 298 -25.38 43.79 3.15
N PRO A 299 -26.16 43.96 4.24
CA PRO A 299 -25.58 44.38 5.51
C PRO A 299 -24.46 43.45 5.98
N VAL A 300 -23.43 44.00 6.62
CA VAL A 300 -22.18 43.27 6.93
C VAL A 300 -22.43 41.98 7.71
N VAL A 301 -23.29 42.02 8.72
CA VAL A 301 -23.59 40.86 9.58
C VAL A 301 -24.18 39.67 8.79
N PRO A 302 -25.30 39.80 8.06
CA PRO A 302 -25.83 38.70 7.24
C PRO A 302 -24.87 38.27 6.13
N ALA A 303 -24.11 39.20 5.52
CA ALA A 303 -23.07 38.86 4.56
C ALA A 303 -21.99 37.93 5.16
N MET A 304 -21.50 38.26 6.36
CA MET A 304 -20.54 37.43 7.09
C MET A 304 -21.12 36.07 7.47
N VAL A 305 -22.35 36.03 8.00
CA VAL A 305 -23.00 34.76 8.39
C VAL A 305 -23.14 33.82 7.19
N VAL A 306 -23.67 34.31 6.07
CA VAL A 306 -23.83 33.50 4.85
C VAL A 306 -22.47 33.03 4.32
N ALA A 307 -21.47 33.91 4.27
CA ALA A 307 -20.13 33.54 3.82
C ALA A 307 -19.46 32.50 4.74
N ILE A 308 -19.63 32.62 6.07
CA ILE A 308 -19.11 31.65 7.05
C ILE A 308 -19.77 30.30 6.84
N VAL A 309 -21.11 30.25 6.76
CA VAL A 309 -21.86 28.99 6.57
C VAL A 309 -21.45 28.34 5.25
N HIS A 310 -21.32 29.11 4.18
CA HIS A 310 -20.93 28.56 2.87
C HIS A 310 -19.51 28.01 2.88
N SER A 311 -18.54 28.77 3.38
CA SER A 311 -17.14 28.32 3.49
C SER A 311 -16.97 27.16 4.48
N ALA A 312 -17.73 27.13 5.57
CA ALA A 312 -17.73 26.02 6.52
C ALA A 312 -18.26 24.72 5.88
N SER A 313 -19.26 24.81 4.98
CA SER A 313 -19.79 23.65 4.26
C SER A 313 -18.70 22.91 3.45
N LEU A 314 -17.73 23.66 2.90
CA LEU A 314 -16.57 23.10 2.19
C LEU A 314 -15.65 22.29 3.11
N VAL A 315 -15.35 22.83 4.29
CA VAL A 315 -14.47 22.18 5.27
C VAL A 315 -15.16 20.94 5.86
N VAL A 316 -16.44 21.05 6.21
CA VAL A 316 -17.24 19.94 6.74
C VAL A 316 -17.36 18.81 5.71
N ALA A 317 -17.44 19.12 4.42
CA ALA A 317 -17.50 18.13 3.35
C ALA A 317 -16.27 17.20 3.29
N VAL A 318 -15.13 17.58 3.88
CA VAL A 318 -13.93 16.72 3.95
C VAL A 318 -14.18 15.48 4.80
N ARG A 319 -14.83 15.65 5.96
CA ARG A 319 -15.07 14.56 6.92
C ARG A 319 -16.47 13.98 6.82
N TRP A 320 -17.45 14.82 6.55
CA TRP A 320 -18.86 14.48 6.45
C TRP A 320 -19.44 15.05 5.14
N PRO A 321 -19.18 14.39 4.00
CA PRO A 321 -19.58 14.89 2.68
C PRO A 321 -21.07 15.22 2.56
N VAL A 322 -21.95 14.41 3.18
CA VAL A 322 -23.41 14.62 3.15
C VAL A 322 -23.82 15.84 3.98
N VAL A 323 -23.21 16.06 5.15
CA VAL A 323 -23.49 17.24 5.97
C VAL A 323 -23.02 18.51 5.28
N GLY A 324 -21.82 18.48 4.67
CA GLY A 324 -21.31 19.58 3.86
C GLY A 324 -22.20 19.87 2.63
N MET A 325 -22.73 18.84 1.99
CA MET A 325 -23.67 18.97 0.86
C MET A 325 -24.97 19.66 1.27
N VAL A 326 -25.58 19.26 2.40
CA VAL A 326 -26.79 19.91 2.94
C VAL A 326 -26.49 21.36 3.33
N GLY A 327 -25.38 21.60 4.02
CA GLY A 327 -24.94 22.96 4.38
C GLY A 327 -24.72 23.85 3.15
N ASN A 328 -24.17 23.31 2.07
CA ASN A 328 -23.99 24.02 0.80
C ASN A 328 -25.34 24.37 0.14
N ALA A 329 -26.31 23.46 0.12
CA ALA A 329 -27.63 23.75 -0.43
C ALA A 329 -28.36 24.87 0.35
N VAL A 330 -28.28 24.81 1.69
CA VAL A 330 -28.83 25.86 2.57
C VAL A 330 -28.12 27.19 2.34
N ALA A 331 -26.79 27.18 2.25
CA ALA A 331 -26.00 28.39 2.01
C ALA A 331 -26.32 29.02 0.64
N VAL A 332 -26.49 28.21 -0.41
CA VAL A 332 -26.86 28.69 -1.75
C VAL A 332 -28.23 29.36 -1.75
N LEU A 333 -29.24 28.75 -1.09
CA LEU A 333 -30.55 29.38 -0.91
C LEU A 333 -30.45 30.68 -0.11
N ALA A 334 -29.72 30.68 1.01
CA ALA A 334 -29.54 31.86 1.85
C ALA A 334 -28.87 33.01 1.07
N THR A 335 -27.84 32.72 0.27
CA THR A 335 -27.21 33.70 -0.62
C THR A 335 -28.22 34.28 -1.60
N ALA A 336 -29.01 33.42 -2.28
CA ALA A 336 -30.01 33.88 -3.25
C ALA A 336 -31.04 34.82 -2.62
N VAL A 337 -31.52 34.50 -1.41
CA VAL A 337 -32.48 35.32 -0.65
C VAL A 337 -31.87 36.66 -0.22
N VAL A 338 -30.70 36.63 0.40
CA VAL A 338 -30.07 37.84 0.98
C VAL A 338 -29.61 38.81 -0.10
N THR A 339 -29.26 38.31 -1.29
CA THR A 339 -28.84 39.13 -2.44
C THR A 339 -29.97 39.54 -3.38
N ALA A 340 -31.23 39.15 -3.08
CA ALA A 340 -32.37 39.33 -3.98
C ALA A 340 -32.66 40.80 -4.34
N SER A 341 -32.39 41.74 -3.43
CA SER A 341 -32.64 43.17 -3.60
C SER A 341 -31.61 43.90 -4.50
N ALA A 342 -30.47 43.28 -4.82
CA ALA A 342 -29.39 43.94 -5.56
C ALA A 342 -29.65 44.04 -7.07
N LEU A 343 -29.58 45.23 -7.65
CA LEU A 343 -29.75 45.44 -9.10
C LEU A 343 -28.39 45.48 -9.82
N GLY A 344 -28.17 44.62 -10.83
CA GLY A 344 -27.00 44.69 -11.72
C GLY A 344 -25.98 43.54 -11.65
N PRO A 345 -25.59 43.01 -10.48
CA PRO A 345 -24.67 41.89 -10.39
C PRO A 345 -25.29 40.55 -10.84
N PRO A 346 -24.47 39.53 -11.18
CA PRO A 346 -24.96 38.19 -11.47
C PRO A 346 -25.72 37.62 -10.27
N TRP A 347 -26.99 37.31 -10.47
CA TRP A 347 -27.89 36.77 -9.46
C TRP A 347 -28.71 35.65 -10.10
N PRO A 348 -29.04 34.53 -9.44
CA PRO A 348 -28.85 34.22 -8.02
C PRO A 348 -27.52 33.56 -7.65
N TRP A 349 -26.59 33.42 -8.60
CA TRP A 349 -25.30 32.77 -8.38
C TRP A 349 -24.13 33.76 -8.47
N PRO A 350 -23.73 34.42 -7.36
CA PRO A 350 -22.44 35.08 -7.29
C PRO A 350 -21.30 34.11 -7.62
N VAL A 351 -20.24 34.60 -8.25
CA VAL A 351 -19.11 33.78 -8.69
C VAL A 351 -18.47 33.04 -7.51
N THR A 352 -18.34 33.69 -6.35
CA THR A 352 -17.82 33.08 -5.13
C THR A 352 -18.68 31.90 -4.65
N THR A 353 -20.01 32.04 -4.72
CA THR A 353 -20.96 30.97 -4.38
C THR A 353 -20.84 29.80 -5.35
N LEU A 354 -20.69 30.06 -6.65
CA LEU A 354 -20.44 29.02 -7.66
C LEU A 354 -19.13 28.27 -7.40
N MET A 355 -18.06 28.98 -7.02
CA MET A 355 -16.77 28.38 -6.70
C MET A 355 -16.86 27.45 -5.49
N VAL A 356 -17.45 27.90 -4.37
CA VAL A 356 -17.62 27.08 -3.17
C VAL A 356 -18.48 25.84 -3.49
N HIS A 357 -19.59 26.03 -4.20
CA HIS A 357 -20.48 24.95 -4.62
C HIS A 357 -19.74 23.91 -5.50
N GLY A 358 -18.94 24.37 -6.47
CA GLY A 358 -18.11 23.50 -7.30
C GLY A 358 -17.10 22.68 -6.48
N PHE A 359 -16.41 23.31 -5.52
CA PHE A 359 -15.46 22.59 -4.65
C PHE A 359 -16.16 21.55 -3.75
N VAL A 360 -17.33 21.87 -3.18
CA VAL A 360 -18.12 20.92 -2.40
C VAL A 360 -18.53 19.73 -3.26
N LEU A 361 -19.05 19.97 -4.47
CA LEU A 361 -19.43 18.89 -5.39
C LEU A 361 -18.24 18.03 -5.80
N LEU A 362 -17.09 18.63 -6.07
CA LEU A 362 -15.87 17.89 -6.38
C LEU A 362 -15.49 16.95 -5.22
N LEU A 363 -15.51 17.45 -3.98
CA LEU A 363 -15.21 16.62 -2.80
C LEU A 363 -16.21 15.49 -2.60
N VAL A 364 -17.51 15.78 -2.74
CA VAL A 364 -18.57 14.77 -2.63
C VAL A 364 -18.41 13.73 -3.73
N ALA A 365 -18.16 14.15 -4.98
CA ALA A 365 -17.96 13.26 -6.11
C ALA A 365 -16.72 12.37 -5.96
N LEU A 366 -15.66 12.86 -5.31
CA LEU A 366 -14.44 12.10 -5.04
C LEU A 366 -14.58 11.12 -3.86
N ARG A 367 -15.41 11.44 -2.88
CA ARG A 367 -15.54 10.64 -1.65
C ARG A 367 -16.75 9.71 -1.60
N GLN A 368 -17.85 10.09 -2.24
CA GLN A 368 -19.13 9.36 -2.19
C GLN A 368 -19.49 8.73 -3.53
N PRO A 369 -20.35 7.68 -3.53
CA PRO A 369 -20.98 7.16 -4.74
C PRO A 369 -21.60 8.26 -5.61
N TRP A 370 -21.51 8.09 -6.93
CA TRP A 370 -22.00 9.08 -7.89
C TRP A 370 -23.47 9.52 -7.68
N PRO A 371 -24.41 8.70 -7.17
CA PRO A 371 -25.78 9.14 -6.92
C PRO A 371 -25.87 10.27 -5.89
N TYR A 372 -25.06 10.23 -4.82
CA TYR A 372 -25.06 11.29 -3.80
C TYR A 372 -24.61 12.62 -4.38
N ALA A 373 -23.59 12.60 -5.23
CA ALA A 373 -23.08 13.80 -5.87
C ALA A 373 -24.08 14.40 -6.86
N VAL A 374 -24.82 13.56 -7.60
CA VAL A 374 -25.91 14.00 -8.50
C VAL A 374 -27.09 14.57 -7.71
N ILE A 375 -27.52 13.92 -6.63
CA ILE A 375 -28.59 14.43 -5.75
C ILE A 375 -28.18 15.79 -5.16
N GLY A 376 -26.95 15.89 -4.65
CA GLY A 376 -26.40 17.14 -4.12
C GLY A 376 -26.40 18.28 -5.14
N TRP A 377 -26.02 17.98 -6.37
CA TRP A 377 -26.07 18.92 -7.48
C TRP A 377 -27.51 19.35 -7.77
N LEU A 378 -28.44 18.41 -7.97
CA LEU A 378 -29.85 18.71 -8.24
C LEU A 378 -30.47 19.60 -7.14
N VAL A 379 -30.28 19.23 -5.88
CA VAL A 379 -30.86 19.96 -4.74
C VAL A 379 -30.28 21.37 -4.64
N ALA A 380 -28.96 21.52 -4.71
CA ALA A 380 -28.33 22.84 -4.59
C ALA A 380 -28.52 23.72 -5.84
N SER A 381 -28.64 23.14 -7.04
CA SER A 381 -28.97 23.89 -8.26
C SER A 381 -30.42 24.36 -8.28
N ALA A 382 -31.35 23.59 -7.70
CA ALA A 382 -32.75 23.97 -7.56
C ALA A 382 -33.00 24.93 -6.37
N ALA A 383 -32.11 24.97 -5.39
CA ALA A 383 -32.26 25.74 -4.16
C ALA A 383 -32.54 27.25 -4.37
N PRO A 384 -31.99 27.95 -5.39
CA PRO A 384 -32.32 29.35 -5.64
C PRO A 384 -33.68 29.60 -6.29
N LEU A 385 -34.32 28.59 -6.90
CA LEU A 385 -35.56 28.77 -7.67
C LEU A 385 -36.68 29.44 -6.87
N PRO A 386 -36.95 29.08 -5.60
CA PRO A 386 -37.95 29.78 -4.79
C PRO A 386 -37.63 31.27 -4.63
N ALA A 387 -36.37 31.65 -4.43
CA ALA A 387 -35.98 33.06 -4.34
C ALA A 387 -36.22 33.79 -5.68
N VAL A 388 -35.91 33.12 -6.80
CA VAL A 388 -36.13 33.66 -8.17
C VAL A 388 -37.60 33.93 -8.45
N PHE A 389 -38.49 33.00 -8.12
CA PHE A 389 -39.91 33.10 -8.47
C PHE A 389 -40.76 33.85 -7.43
N LEU A 390 -40.34 33.91 -6.16
CA LEU A 390 -41.14 34.51 -5.07
C LEU A 390 -40.67 35.91 -4.67
N LEU A 391 -39.38 36.23 -4.80
CA LEU A 391 -38.83 37.51 -4.33
C LEU A 391 -38.64 38.55 -5.43
N ARG A 392 -38.72 38.14 -6.71
CA ARG A 392 -38.66 39.06 -7.86
C ARG A 392 -39.88 38.93 -8.74
N THR A 393 -40.53 40.05 -9.00
CA THR A 393 -41.68 40.16 -9.91
C THR A 393 -41.28 40.19 -11.38
N ASP A 394 -40.01 40.50 -11.68
CA ASP A 394 -39.44 40.49 -13.03
C ASP A 394 -38.22 39.57 -13.10
N VAL A 395 -38.37 38.43 -13.78
CA VAL A 395 -37.29 37.48 -14.00
C VAL A 395 -36.45 37.99 -15.17
N SER A 396 -35.48 38.86 -14.86
CA SER A 396 -34.54 39.36 -15.85
C SER A 396 -33.84 38.20 -16.58
N GLY A 397 -33.58 38.34 -17.89
CA GLY A 397 -32.84 37.34 -18.67
C GLY A 397 -31.45 37.03 -18.09
N GLY A 398 -30.86 37.97 -17.34
CA GLY A 398 -29.61 37.77 -16.59
C GLY A 398 -29.72 36.72 -15.46
N ALA A 399 -30.89 36.57 -14.84
CA ALA A 399 -31.09 35.58 -13.78
C ALA A 399 -31.16 34.15 -14.34
N LEU A 400 -31.87 33.98 -15.45
CA LEU A 400 -31.94 32.70 -16.16
C LEU A 400 -30.58 32.31 -16.74
N SER A 401 -29.85 33.25 -17.32
CA SER A 401 -28.49 32.97 -17.83
C SER A 401 -27.53 32.59 -16.70
N SER A 402 -27.60 33.28 -15.54
CA SER A 402 -26.83 32.93 -14.34
C SER A 402 -27.12 31.51 -13.84
N LEU A 403 -28.41 31.11 -13.78
CA LEU A 403 -28.81 29.74 -13.42
C LEU A 403 -28.27 28.69 -14.39
N ILE A 404 -28.39 28.93 -15.71
CA ILE A 404 -27.91 28.01 -16.75
C ILE A 404 -26.39 27.86 -16.67
N VAL A 405 -25.66 28.97 -16.54
CA VAL A 405 -24.19 28.97 -16.42
C VAL A 405 -23.77 28.22 -15.15
N ALA A 406 -24.39 28.52 -14.00
CA ALA A 406 -24.09 27.85 -12.75
C ALA A 406 -24.35 26.34 -12.82
N ALA A 407 -25.50 25.93 -13.36
CA ALA A 407 -25.85 24.52 -13.54
C ALA A 407 -24.88 23.80 -14.50
N SER A 408 -24.53 24.43 -15.62
CA SER A 408 -23.63 23.85 -16.63
C SER A 408 -22.19 23.70 -16.11
N VAL A 409 -21.65 24.75 -15.47
CA VAL A 409 -20.29 24.73 -14.91
C VAL A 409 -20.19 23.73 -13.76
N SER A 410 -21.15 23.73 -12.83
CA SER A 410 -21.18 22.78 -11.71
C SER A 410 -21.38 21.33 -12.16
N ALA A 411 -22.17 21.09 -13.21
CA ALA A 411 -22.31 19.77 -13.83
C ALA A 411 -20.97 19.29 -14.45
N GLY A 412 -20.21 20.18 -15.10
CA GLY A 412 -18.88 19.87 -15.61
C GLY A 412 -17.90 19.47 -14.49
N VAL A 413 -17.91 20.19 -13.36
CA VAL A 413 -17.08 19.86 -12.18
C VAL A 413 -17.51 18.52 -11.56
N LEU A 414 -18.81 18.27 -11.46
CA LEU A 414 -19.36 16.99 -10.99
C LEU A 414 -18.90 15.83 -11.88
N ALA A 415 -19.05 15.97 -13.20
CA ALA A 415 -18.64 14.95 -14.17
C ALA A 415 -17.14 14.67 -14.10
N LEU A 416 -16.31 15.71 -13.97
CA LEU A 416 -14.88 15.57 -13.76
C LEU A 416 -14.57 14.80 -12.47
N GLY A 417 -15.23 15.14 -11.35
CA GLY A 417 -15.07 14.44 -10.08
C GLY A 417 -15.42 12.96 -10.16
N ILE A 418 -16.54 12.63 -10.81
CA ILE A 418 -16.98 11.23 -11.03
C ILE A 418 -15.97 10.48 -11.90
N LEU A 419 -15.52 11.08 -13.01
CA LEU A 419 -14.56 10.47 -13.92
C LEU A 419 -13.22 10.20 -13.22
N VAL A 420 -12.69 11.18 -12.48
CA VAL A 420 -11.45 11.03 -11.70
C VAL A 420 -11.61 9.92 -10.67
N ARG A 421 -12.73 9.85 -9.95
CA ARG A 421 -12.99 8.78 -8.98
C ARG A 421 -13.02 7.40 -9.64
N GLN A 422 -13.71 7.26 -10.77
CA GLN A 422 -13.77 5.99 -11.51
C GLN A 422 -12.37 5.56 -11.98
N GLN A 423 -11.56 6.50 -12.47
CA GLN A 423 -10.18 6.23 -12.87
C GLN A 423 -9.30 5.79 -11.69
N LEU A 424 -9.44 6.43 -10.53
CA LEU A 424 -8.68 6.07 -9.32
C LEU A 424 -9.06 4.67 -8.82
N LEU A 425 -10.37 4.37 -8.74
CA LEU A 425 -10.87 3.06 -8.34
C LEU A 425 -10.42 1.99 -9.34
N GLY A 426 -10.54 2.24 -10.64
CA GLY A 426 -10.10 1.32 -11.70
C GLY A 426 -8.60 1.03 -11.65
N ARG A 427 -7.75 2.05 -11.41
CA ARG A 427 -6.30 1.86 -11.24
C ARG A 427 -5.97 1.03 -10.01
N SER A 428 -6.64 1.28 -8.89
CA SER A 428 -6.42 0.52 -7.66
C SER A 428 -6.81 -0.95 -7.82
N ALA A 429 -7.95 -1.23 -8.46
CA ALA A 429 -8.41 -2.58 -8.76
C ALA A 429 -7.45 -3.31 -9.72
N LEU A 430 -6.97 -2.62 -10.76
CA LEU A 430 -5.99 -3.18 -11.70
C LEU A 430 -4.65 -3.49 -11.03
N GLN A 431 -4.18 -2.63 -10.11
CA GLN A 431 -2.96 -2.88 -9.35
C GLN A 431 -3.12 -4.08 -8.41
N ALA A 432 -4.26 -4.21 -7.74
CA ALA A 432 -4.56 -5.37 -6.90
C ALA A 432 -4.60 -6.66 -7.73
N ALA A 433 -5.29 -6.65 -8.88
CA ALA A 433 -5.35 -7.79 -9.79
C ALA A 433 -3.97 -8.19 -10.33
N ARG A 434 -3.12 -7.21 -10.69
CA ARG A 434 -1.74 -7.46 -11.13
C ARG A 434 -0.87 -8.08 -10.03
N ARG A 435 -1.04 -7.66 -8.77
CA ARG A 435 -0.31 -8.25 -7.63
C ARG A 435 -0.73 -9.71 -7.41
N ALA A 436 -2.02 -9.97 -7.36
CA ALA A 436 -2.55 -11.34 -7.23
C ALA A 436 -2.06 -12.25 -8.37
N SER A 437 -2.14 -11.78 -9.62
CA SER A 437 -1.65 -12.53 -10.79
C SER A 437 -0.13 -12.76 -10.74
N ALA A 438 0.65 -11.78 -10.28
CA ALA A 438 2.09 -11.94 -10.13
C ALA A 438 2.44 -12.99 -9.07
N GLU A 439 1.75 -12.99 -7.92
CA GLU A 439 1.92 -13.98 -6.85
C GLU A 439 1.58 -15.40 -7.31
N GLU A 440 0.44 -15.58 -7.99
CA GLU A 440 0.08 -16.88 -8.59
C GLU A 440 1.12 -17.35 -9.62
N SER A 441 1.62 -16.43 -10.46
CA SER A 441 2.64 -16.76 -11.46
C SER A 441 3.97 -17.16 -10.82
N ALA A 442 4.35 -16.54 -9.70
CA ALA A 442 5.55 -16.87 -8.95
C ALA A 442 5.44 -18.25 -8.31
N GLN A 443 4.31 -18.55 -7.66
CA GLN A 443 4.03 -19.88 -7.09
C GLN A 443 4.05 -20.98 -8.17
N ARG A 444 3.42 -20.73 -9.32
CA ARG A 444 3.47 -21.69 -10.45
C ARG A 444 4.88 -21.91 -10.98
N ARG A 445 5.71 -20.87 -11.04
CA ARG A 445 7.12 -20.99 -11.47
C ARG A 445 7.93 -21.78 -10.46
N GLU A 446 7.75 -21.52 -9.17
CA GLU A 446 8.43 -22.26 -8.11
C GLU A 446 8.05 -23.75 -8.13
N LEU A 447 6.77 -24.08 -8.27
CA LEU A 447 6.32 -25.47 -8.37
C LEU A 447 6.88 -26.17 -9.61
N LYS A 448 6.87 -25.50 -10.77
CA LYS A 448 7.48 -26.05 -11.99
C LYS A 448 8.97 -26.30 -11.82
N GLU A 449 9.67 -25.39 -11.18
CA GLU A 449 11.11 -25.52 -10.94
C GLU A 449 11.43 -26.64 -9.96
N ARG A 450 10.67 -26.76 -8.86
CA ARG A 450 10.81 -27.89 -7.92
C ARG A 450 10.57 -29.23 -8.61
N ASN A 451 9.57 -29.32 -9.49
CA ASN A 451 9.27 -30.56 -10.21
C ASN A 451 10.33 -30.88 -11.27
N ARG A 452 10.85 -29.86 -11.97
CA ARG A 452 11.99 -29.99 -12.89
C ARG A 452 13.23 -30.53 -12.16
N ILE A 453 13.59 -29.93 -11.02
CA ILE A 453 14.72 -30.38 -10.19
C ILE A 453 14.50 -31.83 -9.74
N ALA A 454 13.30 -32.18 -9.29
CA ALA A 454 12.98 -33.56 -8.88
C ALA A 454 13.15 -34.56 -10.04
N GLN A 455 12.74 -34.20 -11.26
CA GLN A 455 12.92 -35.02 -12.45
C GLN A 455 14.40 -35.17 -12.84
N GLU A 456 15.15 -34.07 -12.89
CA GLU A 456 16.59 -34.10 -13.22
C GLU A 456 17.38 -34.91 -12.19
N LEU A 457 17.06 -34.78 -10.90
CA LEU A 457 17.63 -35.61 -9.84
C LEU A 457 17.27 -37.09 -10.01
N HIS A 458 16.03 -37.40 -10.39
CA HIS A 458 15.61 -38.78 -10.66
C HIS A 458 16.44 -39.38 -11.79
N ASP A 459 16.54 -38.67 -12.92
CA ASP A 459 17.18 -39.20 -14.11
C ASP A 459 18.68 -39.43 -13.89
N VAL A 460 19.37 -38.49 -13.24
CA VAL A 460 20.81 -38.62 -12.95
C VAL A 460 21.06 -39.72 -11.91
N VAL A 461 20.40 -39.67 -10.75
CA VAL A 461 20.76 -40.58 -9.65
C VAL A 461 20.21 -41.99 -9.87
N ALA A 462 19.00 -42.14 -10.43
CA ALA A 462 18.45 -43.46 -10.72
C ALA A 462 19.27 -44.18 -11.81
N HIS A 463 19.74 -43.43 -12.83
CA HIS A 463 20.61 -44.00 -13.85
C HIS A 463 21.97 -44.43 -13.25
N SER A 464 22.64 -43.55 -12.48
CA SER A 464 23.93 -43.90 -11.85
C SER A 464 23.82 -45.09 -10.91
N MET A 465 22.78 -45.16 -10.08
CA MET A 465 22.59 -46.30 -9.17
C MET A 465 22.24 -47.60 -9.91
N SER A 466 21.51 -47.52 -11.02
CA SER A 466 21.23 -48.68 -11.87
C SER A 466 22.51 -49.20 -12.53
N VAL A 467 23.38 -48.32 -13.03
CA VAL A 467 24.68 -48.70 -13.61
C VAL A 467 25.57 -49.35 -12.55
N ILE A 468 25.67 -48.77 -11.34
CA ILE A 468 26.44 -49.35 -10.23
C ILE A 468 25.91 -50.74 -9.87
N SER A 469 24.58 -50.91 -9.79
CA SER A 469 23.96 -52.20 -9.52
C SER A 469 24.30 -53.25 -10.60
N VAL A 470 24.24 -52.88 -11.88
CA VAL A 470 24.56 -53.78 -13.00
C VAL A 470 26.05 -54.13 -13.01
N GLN A 471 26.93 -53.15 -12.81
CA GLN A 471 28.38 -53.37 -12.76
C GLN A 471 28.77 -54.27 -11.58
N ALA A 472 28.18 -54.05 -10.41
CA ALA A 472 28.43 -54.87 -9.23
C ALA A 472 27.90 -56.31 -9.41
N THR A 473 26.72 -56.48 -10.02
CA THR A 473 26.14 -57.82 -10.27
C THR A 473 26.91 -58.61 -11.34
N THR A 474 27.54 -57.92 -12.30
CA THR A 474 28.28 -58.56 -13.40
C THR A 474 29.78 -58.73 -13.11
N ALA A 475 30.29 -58.23 -11.98
CA ALA A 475 31.71 -58.26 -11.64
C ALA A 475 32.29 -59.67 -11.59
N GLU A 476 31.57 -60.62 -10.98
CA GLU A 476 31.97 -62.03 -10.85
C GLU A 476 32.21 -62.72 -12.21
N TYR A 477 31.42 -62.36 -13.23
CA TYR A 477 31.56 -62.91 -14.58
C TYR A 477 32.65 -62.20 -15.41
N ARG A 478 33.05 -60.98 -15.04
CA ARG A 478 34.01 -60.15 -15.81
C ARG A 478 35.43 -60.22 -15.28
N LEU A 479 35.63 -60.68 -14.05
CA LEU A 479 36.92 -60.80 -13.37
C LEU A 479 37.15 -62.25 -12.91
N PRO A 480 37.72 -63.11 -13.78
CA PRO A 480 37.99 -64.51 -13.45
C PRO A 480 39.03 -64.64 -12.33
N GLY A 481 38.81 -65.54 -11.37
CA GLY A 481 39.74 -65.79 -10.25
C GLY A 481 39.48 -64.94 -9.00
N MET A 482 38.29 -64.33 -8.89
CA MET A 482 37.86 -63.57 -7.72
C MET A 482 37.67 -64.49 -6.51
N ASP A 483 38.14 -64.06 -5.33
CA ASP A 483 37.89 -64.82 -4.10
C ASP A 483 36.43 -64.67 -3.64
N GLU A 484 35.97 -65.64 -2.85
CA GLU A 484 34.57 -65.71 -2.40
C GLU A 484 34.18 -64.51 -1.50
N ARG A 485 35.17 -63.90 -0.84
CA ARG A 485 35.00 -62.71 0.01
C ARG A 485 34.69 -61.46 -0.82
N THR A 486 35.44 -61.25 -1.90
CA THR A 486 35.32 -60.13 -2.85
C THR A 486 34.03 -60.25 -3.65
N ALA A 487 33.62 -61.47 -4.03
CA ALA A 487 32.31 -61.73 -4.65
C ALA A 487 31.15 -61.35 -3.71
N GLY A 488 31.28 -61.66 -2.41
CA GLY A 488 30.35 -61.21 -1.37
C GLY A 488 30.25 -59.68 -1.24
N GLU A 489 31.38 -58.97 -1.34
CA GLU A 489 31.40 -57.50 -1.31
C GLU A 489 30.66 -56.87 -2.50
N PHE A 490 30.86 -57.37 -3.72
CA PHE A 490 30.12 -56.91 -4.90
C PHE A 490 28.61 -57.18 -4.80
N THR A 491 28.23 -58.32 -4.22
CA THR A 491 26.82 -58.64 -3.96
C THR A 491 26.19 -57.66 -2.98
N SER A 492 26.92 -57.29 -1.93
CA SER A 492 26.51 -56.26 -0.96
C SER A 492 26.36 -54.88 -1.61
N ILE A 493 27.29 -54.48 -2.48
CA ILE A 493 27.22 -53.22 -3.25
C ILE A 493 25.95 -53.21 -4.13
N ALA A 494 25.66 -54.31 -4.84
CA ALA A 494 24.47 -54.41 -5.68
C ALA A 494 23.17 -54.36 -4.86
N GLN A 495 23.12 -54.96 -3.67
CA GLN A 495 21.98 -54.83 -2.77
C GLN A 495 21.83 -53.40 -2.23
N SER A 496 22.93 -52.76 -1.83
CA SER A 496 22.92 -51.40 -1.30
C SER A 496 22.45 -50.38 -2.35
N SER A 497 22.88 -50.51 -3.61
CA SER A 497 22.41 -49.65 -4.71
C SER A 497 20.92 -49.85 -5.02
N ARG A 498 20.42 -51.10 -4.97
CA ARG A 498 18.98 -51.40 -5.11
C ARG A 498 18.16 -50.83 -3.96
N ARG A 499 18.66 -50.88 -2.73
CA ARG A 499 18.02 -50.30 -1.55
C ARG A 499 17.92 -48.77 -1.66
N ALA A 500 19.02 -48.12 -2.04
CA ALA A 500 19.07 -46.68 -2.26
C ALA A 500 18.10 -46.21 -3.37
N LEU A 501 17.94 -46.98 -4.45
CA LEU A 501 16.94 -46.71 -5.50
C LEU A 501 15.50 -46.75 -4.97
N THR A 502 15.18 -47.72 -4.12
CA THR A 502 13.85 -47.87 -3.52
C THR A 502 13.54 -46.73 -2.54
N GLU A 503 14.50 -46.37 -1.69
CA GLU A 503 14.37 -45.26 -0.74
C GLU A 503 14.18 -43.92 -1.45
N MET A 504 14.95 -43.67 -2.51
CA MET A 504 14.82 -42.46 -3.32
C MET A 504 13.47 -42.35 -4.03
N ARG A 505 12.98 -43.45 -4.62
CA ARG A 505 11.64 -43.48 -5.24
C ARG A 505 10.56 -43.15 -4.22
N GLY A 506 10.67 -43.68 -3.01
CA GLY A 506 9.76 -43.35 -1.90
C GLY A 506 9.76 -41.86 -1.55
N LEU A 507 10.93 -41.23 -1.43
CA LEU A 507 11.04 -39.79 -1.15
C LEU A 507 10.51 -38.92 -2.30
N LEU A 508 10.73 -39.31 -3.55
CA LEU A 508 10.20 -38.61 -4.72
C LEU A 508 8.68 -38.70 -4.85
N THR A 509 8.08 -39.83 -4.47
CA THR A 509 6.61 -39.97 -4.41
C THR A 509 6.00 -38.98 -3.42
N ILE A 510 6.67 -38.71 -2.30
CA ILE A 510 6.24 -37.72 -1.30
C ILE A 510 6.40 -36.28 -1.84
N LEU A 511 7.50 -35.99 -2.54
CA LEU A 511 7.77 -34.66 -3.13
C LEU A 511 6.89 -34.31 -4.33
N ARG A 512 6.43 -35.31 -5.11
CA ARG A 512 5.51 -35.11 -6.25
C ARG A 512 4.06 -34.90 -5.85
N GLY A 513 3.73 -35.08 -4.56
CA GLY A 513 2.44 -34.73 -3.95
C GLY A 513 1.23 -34.97 -4.83
N SER A 514 0.70 -36.20 -4.87
CA SER A 514 -0.69 -36.54 -5.27
C SER A 514 -1.27 -35.91 -6.56
N ALA A 515 -0.45 -35.35 -7.46
CA ALA A 515 -0.90 -34.72 -8.70
C ALA A 515 -0.84 -35.67 -9.91
N ASP A 516 0.02 -36.69 -9.88
CA ASP A 516 0.21 -37.65 -10.97
C ASP A 516 -0.32 -39.07 -10.67
N ALA A 517 -1.04 -39.25 -9.55
CA ALA A 517 -1.64 -40.54 -9.19
C ALA A 517 -2.83 -40.96 -10.09
N GLN A 518 -3.14 -40.19 -11.15
CA GLN A 518 -4.29 -40.42 -12.03
C GLN A 518 -4.01 -41.36 -13.22
N LEU A 519 -2.78 -41.83 -13.42
CA LEU A 519 -2.41 -42.62 -14.62
C LEU A 519 -2.21 -44.13 -14.40
N VAL A 520 -2.42 -44.65 -13.18
CA VAL A 520 -2.45 -46.09 -12.90
C VAL A 520 -3.87 -46.44 -12.46
N PRO A 521 -4.54 -47.46 -13.05
CA PRO A 521 -5.85 -47.89 -12.58
C PRO A 521 -5.77 -48.20 -11.09
N GLN A 522 -6.63 -47.55 -10.30
CA GLN A 522 -6.58 -47.70 -8.85
C GLN A 522 -6.94 -49.15 -8.47
N PRO A 523 -6.18 -49.78 -7.56
CA PRO A 523 -6.42 -51.17 -7.19
C PRO A 523 -7.81 -51.34 -6.55
N THR A 524 -8.45 -52.43 -6.90
CA THR A 524 -9.81 -52.83 -6.50
C THR A 524 -9.77 -54.03 -5.56
N LEU A 525 -10.92 -54.43 -5.03
CA LEU A 525 -11.03 -55.64 -4.20
C LEU A 525 -10.70 -56.92 -4.99
N ALA A 526 -10.91 -56.92 -6.31
CA ALA A 526 -10.55 -58.03 -7.18
C ALA A 526 -9.03 -58.27 -7.24
N ASP A 527 -8.21 -57.28 -6.87
CA ASP A 527 -6.74 -57.38 -6.85
C ASP A 527 -6.19 -57.98 -5.54
N VAL A 528 -7.03 -58.22 -4.53
CA VAL A 528 -6.62 -58.76 -3.22
C VAL A 528 -6.06 -60.20 -3.32
N PRO A 529 -6.67 -61.14 -4.07
CA PRO A 529 -6.08 -62.48 -4.25
C PRO A 529 -4.66 -62.42 -4.84
N ALA A 530 -4.41 -61.50 -5.78
CA ALA A 530 -3.09 -61.31 -6.39
C ALA A 530 -2.07 -60.75 -5.39
N LEU A 531 -2.50 -59.84 -4.50
CA LEU A 531 -1.67 -59.32 -3.40
C LEU A 531 -1.27 -60.43 -2.41
N ILE A 532 -2.21 -61.31 -2.05
CA ILE A 532 -1.95 -62.45 -1.17
C ILE A 532 -0.95 -63.41 -1.81
N GLU A 533 -1.15 -63.74 -3.09
CA GLU A 533 -0.28 -64.67 -3.80
C GLU A 533 1.14 -64.12 -4.00
N SER A 534 1.26 -62.82 -4.34
CA SER A 534 2.56 -62.15 -4.40
C SER A 534 3.29 -62.19 -3.05
N THR A 535 2.55 -62.07 -1.94
CA THR A 535 3.14 -62.16 -0.60
C THR A 535 3.54 -63.61 -0.25
N ARG A 536 2.77 -64.62 -0.66
CA ARG A 536 3.16 -66.04 -0.52
C ARG A 536 4.44 -66.37 -1.29
N GLN A 537 4.59 -65.85 -2.50
CA GLN A 537 5.80 -66.02 -3.32
C GLN A 537 7.06 -65.44 -2.65
N SER A 538 6.90 -64.50 -1.71
CA SER A 538 8.00 -63.97 -0.89
C SER A 538 8.39 -64.87 0.31
N GLY A 539 7.75 -66.03 0.46
CA GLY A 539 8.03 -67.03 1.50
C GLY A 539 7.10 -66.98 2.72
N ALA A 540 6.05 -66.16 2.69
CA ALA A 540 5.09 -66.05 3.79
C ALA A 540 4.07 -67.20 3.79
N ARG A 541 3.79 -67.79 4.96
CA ARG A 541 2.72 -68.80 5.14
C ARG A 541 1.40 -68.07 5.41
N ILE A 542 0.54 -67.95 4.39
CA ILE A 542 -0.72 -67.21 4.47
C ILE A 542 -1.94 -68.13 4.26
N GLU A 543 -2.80 -68.22 5.28
CA GLU A 543 -4.16 -68.75 5.17
C GLU A 543 -5.11 -67.60 4.85
N PHE A 544 -5.84 -67.69 3.75
CA PHE A 544 -6.76 -66.64 3.30
C PHE A 544 -8.16 -67.20 3.17
N ASP A 545 -9.09 -66.69 3.98
CA ASP A 545 -10.52 -67.02 3.95
C ASP A 545 -11.31 -65.77 3.55
N VAL A 546 -12.11 -65.88 2.49
CA VAL A 546 -13.03 -64.82 2.07
C VAL A 546 -14.45 -65.35 2.23
N ARG A 547 -15.19 -64.70 3.12
CA ARG A 547 -16.62 -64.91 3.27
C ARG A 547 -17.31 -63.78 2.53
N SER A 548 -18.02 -64.13 1.47
CA SER A 548 -18.83 -63.18 0.74
C SER A 548 -20.28 -63.65 0.84
N GLY A 549 -21.20 -62.75 1.19
CA GLY A 549 -22.63 -63.02 1.12
C GLY A 549 -23.15 -63.22 -0.30
N ARG A 550 -22.30 -63.08 -1.34
CA ARG A 550 -22.59 -63.20 -2.78
C ARG A 550 -21.42 -63.86 -3.52
N ASP A 551 -21.65 -64.52 -4.64
CA ASP A 551 -20.71 -65.45 -5.31
C ASP A 551 -19.36 -64.88 -5.83
N SER A 552 -19.02 -63.59 -5.65
CA SER A 552 -17.70 -63.05 -6.04
C SER A 552 -17.30 -61.76 -5.30
N LEU A 553 -15.99 -61.48 -5.26
CA LEU A 553 -15.39 -60.19 -4.82
C LEU A 553 -15.67 -59.02 -5.80
N ASP A 554 -16.44 -59.27 -6.85
CA ASP A 554 -16.86 -58.31 -7.88
C ASP A 554 -18.12 -57.55 -7.42
N THR A 555 -18.13 -57.17 -6.15
CA THR A 555 -19.26 -56.51 -5.49
C THR A 555 -19.21 -55.01 -5.79
N ASP A 556 -20.39 -54.39 -5.98
CA ASP A 556 -20.57 -52.95 -6.20
C ASP A 556 -20.25 -52.15 -4.93
N VAL A 557 -18.98 -52.12 -4.55
CA VAL A 557 -18.44 -51.41 -3.39
C VAL A 557 -17.96 -50.03 -3.85
N PRO A 558 -18.23 -48.95 -3.10
CA PRO A 558 -17.68 -47.63 -3.40
C PRO A 558 -16.16 -47.68 -3.60
N ALA A 559 -15.67 -47.09 -4.69
CA ALA A 559 -14.26 -47.17 -5.09
C ALA A 559 -13.28 -46.72 -3.97
N ALA A 560 -13.69 -45.73 -3.17
CA ALA A 560 -12.91 -45.27 -2.01
C ALA A 560 -12.77 -46.34 -0.91
N THR A 561 -13.85 -47.09 -0.66
CA THR A 561 -13.90 -48.19 0.31
C THR A 561 -13.07 -49.37 -0.18
N ALA A 562 -13.19 -49.74 -1.46
CA ALA A 562 -12.40 -50.80 -2.08
C ALA A 562 -10.89 -50.51 -2.04
N LEU A 563 -10.50 -49.29 -2.40
CA LEU A 563 -9.10 -48.85 -2.35
C LEU A 563 -8.56 -48.85 -0.92
N THR A 564 -9.34 -48.36 0.04
CA THR A 564 -8.94 -48.33 1.45
C THR A 564 -8.76 -49.74 1.99
N ALA A 565 -9.67 -50.66 1.67
CA ALA A 565 -9.56 -52.06 2.03
C ALA A 565 -8.27 -52.71 1.48
N TYR A 566 -7.98 -52.50 0.18
CA TYR A 566 -6.75 -52.97 -0.45
C TYR A 566 -5.50 -52.44 0.27
N ARG A 567 -5.46 -51.14 0.59
CA ARG A 567 -4.32 -50.49 1.26
C ARG A 567 -4.12 -50.98 2.69
N VAL A 568 -5.20 -51.24 3.42
CA VAL A 568 -5.13 -51.81 4.78
C VAL A 568 -4.50 -53.20 4.75
N LEU A 569 -4.94 -54.07 3.84
CA LEU A 569 -4.36 -55.40 3.68
C LEU A 569 -2.90 -55.35 3.27
N GLN A 570 -2.53 -54.50 2.31
CA GLN A 570 -1.16 -54.34 1.84
C GLN A 570 -0.21 -53.96 2.97
N GLU A 571 -0.59 -52.96 3.77
CA GLU A 571 0.22 -52.48 4.88
C GLU A 571 0.26 -53.51 6.03
N ALA A 572 -0.86 -54.19 6.33
CA ALA A 572 -0.92 -55.22 7.36
C ALA A 572 -0.04 -56.44 7.00
N LEU A 573 -0.09 -56.92 5.77
CA LEU A 573 0.74 -58.02 5.27
C LEU A 573 2.23 -57.65 5.26
N SER A 574 2.55 -56.43 4.81
CA SER A 574 3.93 -55.93 4.83
C SER A 574 4.48 -55.88 6.26
N ASN A 575 3.68 -55.41 7.22
CA ASN A 575 4.06 -55.37 8.62
C ASN A 575 4.23 -56.77 9.22
N ALA A 576 3.34 -57.72 8.92
CA ALA A 576 3.45 -59.10 9.40
C ALA A 576 4.74 -59.78 8.89
N VAL A 577 5.04 -59.66 7.59
CA VAL A 577 6.27 -60.21 6.99
C VAL A 577 7.52 -59.54 7.58
N ARG A 578 7.46 -58.24 7.86
CA ARG A 578 8.60 -57.48 8.40
C ARG A 578 8.87 -57.75 9.88
N HIS A 579 7.82 -57.88 10.68
CA HIS A 579 7.92 -57.91 12.15
C HIS A 579 7.77 -59.30 12.76
N SER A 580 7.24 -60.27 12.01
CA SER A 580 7.10 -61.65 12.46
C SER A 580 7.48 -62.63 11.34
N PRO A 581 8.74 -62.58 10.85
CA PRO A 581 9.20 -63.44 9.77
C PRO A 581 9.05 -64.93 10.16
N GLY A 582 8.57 -65.74 9.22
CA GLY A 582 8.29 -67.16 9.43
C GLY A 582 6.95 -67.47 10.10
N SER A 583 6.28 -66.50 10.75
CA SER A 583 4.98 -66.74 11.38
C SER A 583 3.89 -67.10 10.36
N ALA A 584 2.93 -67.93 10.77
CA ALA A 584 1.71 -68.13 9.99
C ALA A 584 0.84 -66.87 10.09
N ILE A 585 0.32 -66.41 8.94
CA ILE A 585 -0.56 -65.25 8.81
C ILE A 585 -1.95 -65.76 8.39
N THR A 586 -2.97 -65.47 9.17
CA THR A 586 -4.37 -65.72 8.82
C THR A 586 -5.01 -64.40 8.40
N VAL A 587 -5.58 -64.37 7.20
CA VAL A 587 -6.31 -63.23 6.65
C VAL A 587 -7.75 -63.65 6.44
N GLY A 588 -8.66 -63.06 7.21
CA GLY A 588 -10.10 -63.16 7.02
C GLY A 588 -10.64 -61.88 6.38
N MET A 589 -11.50 -62.01 5.38
CA MET A 589 -12.27 -60.91 4.82
C MET A 589 -13.74 -61.30 4.72
N ASP A 590 -14.62 -60.50 5.30
CA ASP A 590 -16.07 -60.62 5.18
C ASP A 590 -16.62 -59.41 4.42
N VAL A 591 -17.25 -59.67 3.26
CA VAL A 591 -17.84 -58.64 2.40
C VAL A 591 -19.36 -58.80 2.39
N SER A 592 -20.07 -57.77 2.85
CA SER A 592 -21.53 -57.76 2.96
C SER A 592 -22.12 -56.39 2.60
N ASP A 593 -23.45 -56.33 2.47
CA ASP A 593 -24.19 -55.08 2.27
C ASP A 593 -24.07 -54.10 3.46
N ARG A 594 -23.55 -54.55 4.62
CA ARG A 594 -23.34 -53.72 5.81
C ARG A 594 -21.94 -53.11 5.89
N GLY A 595 -20.98 -53.63 5.13
CA GLY A 595 -19.58 -53.22 5.22
C GLY A 595 -18.59 -54.32 4.85
N ILE A 596 -17.32 -53.95 4.88
CA ILE A 596 -16.17 -54.86 4.75
C ILE A 596 -15.52 -54.99 6.13
N VAL A 597 -15.40 -56.22 6.62
CA VAL A 597 -14.64 -56.54 7.83
C VAL A 597 -13.41 -57.33 7.42
N MET A 598 -12.23 -56.84 7.78
CA MET A 598 -10.95 -57.49 7.52
C MET A 598 -10.28 -57.82 8.84
N ASP A 599 -9.66 -58.99 8.92
CA ASP A 599 -8.97 -59.48 10.10
C ASP A 599 -7.67 -60.15 9.69
N VAL A 600 -6.55 -59.51 10.00
CA VAL A 600 -5.21 -60.02 9.71
C VAL A 600 -4.54 -60.36 11.04
N VAL A 601 -4.23 -61.63 11.25
CA VAL A 601 -3.60 -62.14 12.47
C VAL A 601 -2.31 -62.85 12.09
N ASN A 602 -1.21 -62.55 12.77
CA ASN A 602 0.03 -63.31 12.66
C ASN A 602 0.44 -63.88 14.01
N GLY A 603 1.06 -65.07 14.00
CA GLY A 603 1.66 -65.69 15.19
C GLY A 603 2.96 -65.02 15.65
N PRO A 604 3.55 -65.47 16.76
CA PRO A 604 4.88 -65.02 17.20
C PRO A 604 5.95 -65.34 16.15
N ALA A 605 7.04 -64.58 16.14
CA ALA A 605 8.17 -64.83 15.24
C ALA A 605 8.82 -66.19 15.56
N ASP A 606 9.21 -66.97 14.54
CA ASP A 606 9.94 -68.22 14.74
C ASP A 606 11.35 -67.91 15.28
N ASP A 607 11.70 -68.42 16.46
CA ASP A 607 13.01 -68.17 17.11
C ASP A 607 14.20 -68.62 16.22
N ALA A 608 14.00 -69.59 15.32
CA ALA A 608 15.01 -70.05 14.36
C ALA A 608 15.30 -69.04 13.22
N ALA A 609 14.41 -68.07 12.98
CA ALA A 609 14.58 -66.99 12.01
C ALA A 609 15.01 -65.66 12.67
N SER A 610 15.16 -65.64 14.01
CA SER A 610 15.48 -64.45 14.83
C SER A 610 16.97 -64.05 14.82
N GLY A 611 17.72 -64.45 13.81
CA GLY A 611 19.10 -64.00 13.60
C GLY A 611 19.14 -62.53 13.17
N SER A 612 19.21 -61.63 14.14
CA SER A 612 19.33 -60.16 14.04
C SER A 612 18.03 -59.41 14.31
N ALA A 613 17.88 -58.95 15.57
CA ALA A 613 16.96 -57.88 15.91
C ALA A 613 17.33 -56.63 15.09
N VAL A 614 16.56 -56.37 14.04
CA VAL A 614 16.72 -55.17 13.20
C VAL A 614 16.50 -53.94 14.08
N PRO A 615 17.46 -53.00 14.16
CA PRO A 615 17.26 -51.75 14.91
C PRO A 615 16.04 -51.01 14.35
N ALA A 616 15.20 -50.48 15.23
CA ALA A 616 14.04 -49.69 14.84
C ALA A 616 14.48 -48.48 14.00
N ALA A 617 14.22 -48.54 12.69
CA ALA A 617 14.41 -47.42 11.79
C ALA A 617 13.48 -46.25 12.20
N PRO A 618 13.91 -44.99 12.06
CA PRO A 618 13.05 -43.83 12.31
C PRO A 618 11.84 -43.87 11.37
N GLY A 619 10.64 -44.04 11.93
CA GLY A 619 9.39 -44.22 11.17
C GLY A 619 8.53 -45.42 11.61
N ALA A 620 9.02 -46.25 12.54
CA ALA A 620 8.24 -47.30 13.21
C ALA A 620 7.01 -46.70 13.92
N GLY A 621 5.85 -46.72 13.26
CA GLY A 621 4.59 -46.16 13.76
C GLY A 621 3.75 -45.40 12.73
N LEU A 622 4.33 -44.98 11.59
CA LEU A 622 3.58 -44.24 10.55
C LEU A 622 2.59 -45.13 9.77
N GLY A 623 2.91 -46.41 9.57
CA GLY A 623 2.04 -47.35 8.84
C GLY A 623 0.69 -47.56 9.51
N LEU A 624 0.69 -47.85 10.83
CA LEU A 624 -0.52 -48.05 11.62
C LEU A 624 -1.32 -46.75 11.81
N ALA A 625 -0.64 -45.60 11.96
CA ALA A 625 -1.30 -44.30 12.00
C ALA A 625 -2.02 -43.98 10.68
N GLY A 626 -1.38 -44.27 9.54
CA GLY A 626 -1.98 -44.10 8.22
C GLY A 626 -3.13 -45.06 7.94
N ILE A 627 -3.09 -46.29 8.44
CA ILE A 627 -4.24 -47.21 8.41
C ILE A 627 -5.43 -46.60 9.16
N ARG A 628 -5.21 -46.10 10.37
CA ARG A 628 -6.27 -45.50 11.20
C ARG A 628 -6.92 -44.29 10.55
N GLU A 629 -6.10 -43.35 10.09
CA GLU A 629 -6.58 -42.13 9.44
C GLU A 629 -7.43 -42.43 8.20
N ARG A 630 -7.02 -43.40 7.37
CA ARG A 630 -7.77 -43.79 6.16
C ARG A 630 -9.09 -44.50 6.46
N VAL A 631 -9.12 -45.36 7.49
CA VAL A 631 -10.33 -46.08 7.91
C VAL A 631 -11.33 -45.12 8.57
N GLU A 632 -10.87 -44.24 9.45
CA GLU A 632 -11.70 -43.23 10.11
C GLU A 632 -12.25 -42.18 9.14
N ALA A 633 -11.49 -41.83 8.09
CA ALA A 633 -11.94 -40.91 7.05
C ALA A 633 -13.18 -41.42 6.27
N LEU A 634 -13.40 -42.73 6.26
CA LEU A 634 -14.58 -43.37 5.68
C LEU A 634 -15.66 -43.68 6.73
N GLY A 635 -15.51 -43.23 7.98
CA GLY A 635 -16.43 -43.55 9.07
C GLY A 635 -16.31 -45.00 9.58
N GLY A 636 -15.23 -45.70 9.20
CA GLY A 636 -14.92 -47.04 9.68
C GLY A 636 -14.18 -47.03 11.02
N SER A 637 -13.86 -48.23 11.53
CA SER A 637 -13.06 -48.39 12.74
C SER A 637 -11.92 -49.38 12.52
N VAL A 638 -10.78 -49.17 13.20
CA VAL A 638 -9.67 -50.11 13.16
C VAL A 638 -9.08 -50.34 14.55
N HIS A 639 -8.80 -51.61 14.84
CA HIS A 639 -8.11 -52.04 16.03
C HIS A 639 -6.85 -52.81 15.64
N ALA A 640 -5.69 -52.35 16.14
CA ALA A 640 -4.40 -52.98 15.89
C ALA A 640 -3.68 -53.16 17.23
N GLY A 641 -3.28 -54.39 17.56
CA GLY A 641 -2.63 -54.68 18.82
C GLY A 641 -2.10 -56.12 18.92
N PRO A 642 -1.27 -56.40 19.96
CA PRO A 642 -0.77 -57.74 20.21
C PRO A 642 -1.91 -58.70 20.62
N THR A 643 -1.78 -59.98 20.25
CA THR A 643 -2.68 -61.05 20.70
C THR A 643 -2.16 -61.70 21.98
N GLY A 644 -3.05 -62.34 22.75
CA GLY A 644 -2.68 -63.02 24.00
C GLY A 644 -1.65 -64.15 23.83
N ASP A 645 -1.54 -64.68 22.62
CA ASP A 645 -0.64 -65.78 22.25
C ASP A 645 0.71 -65.29 21.69
N GLY A 646 1.04 -63.99 21.86
CA GLY A 646 2.31 -63.40 21.43
C GLY A 646 2.38 -62.97 19.95
N GLY A 647 1.25 -62.99 19.25
CA GLY A 647 1.11 -62.52 17.88
C GLY A 647 0.64 -61.08 17.77
N PHE A 648 0.23 -60.65 16.57
CA PHE A 648 -0.33 -59.32 16.33
C PHE A 648 -1.58 -59.41 15.44
N ARG A 649 -2.59 -58.58 15.74
CA ARG A 649 -3.87 -58.55 15.01
C ARG A 649 -4.20 -57.16 14.53
N VAL A 650 -4.59 -57.04 13.27
CA VAL A 650 -5.16 -55.84 12.67
C VAL A 650 -6.56 -56.17 12.18
N ARG A 651 -7.57 -55.60 12.84
CA ARG A 651 -8.98 -55.73 12.48
C ARG A 651 -9.52 -54.38 12.03
N ALA A 652 -10.04 -54.30 10.81
CA ALA A 652 -10.61 -53.07 10.26
C ALA A 652 -12.03 -53.31 9.75
N GLU A 653 -12.91 -52.35 10.01
CA GLU A 653 -14.32 -52.36 9.64
C GLU A 653 -14.63 -51.10 8.82
N LEU A 654 -15.08 -51.29 7.58
CA LEU A 654 -15.31 -50.21 6.62
C LEU A 654 -16.77 -50.21 6.17
N PRO A 655 -17.50 -49.08 6.25
CA PRO A 655 -18.86 -49.00 5.75
C PRO A 655 -18.88 -48.94 4.22
N VAL A 656 -19.98 -49.44 3.64
CA VAL A 656 -20.22 -49.45 2.19
C VAL A 656 -21.35 -48.50 1.76
N GLY A 657 -21.85 -47.66 2.69
CA GLY A 657 -22.94 -46.69 2.45
C GLY A 657 -22.83 -45.44 3.30
#